data_AF-A0A9P0B758-F1
#
_entry.id   AF-A0A9P0B758-F1
#
_cell.length_a   1.000
_cell.length_b   1.000
_cell.length_c   1.000
_cell.angle_alpha   90.00
_cell.angle_beta   90.00
_cell.angle_gamma   90.00
#
_symmetry.space_group_name_H-M   'P 1'
#
loop_
_entity.id
_entity.type
_entity.pdbx_description
1 polymer ?
#
loop_
_entity_poly.entity_id
_entity_poly.type
_entity_poly.pdbx_seq_one_letter_code
_entity_poly.pdbx_strand_id
1 'polypeptide(L)'
;MTTWKENELTVLQEYLATKEGPITRDDHTIIQQRLPHRSIAAIKKKCQETKAATNNPAAQAERRQRASRWCNEEVERLVEAYTSREETQVTARLKAIQHMFPGRSVKALASKLKTEHPNIYYMKAGPLTDPEDNTSLHNEANEDENSTNNKDDHIVAENQEGNPHEVSAQEERPPNRDNTSTNNQIVTTENAHEVSTQERKQANTNESGENNQNEPIRENRMKKIEENLENNDDLLVNDQELQNLSTMFEKIYKNTERKIADIQNTTETEVEKRKQIKTCIYTAGQLLRTMIFGKNNEKTPDYVPTERKIKQLKENKEIAEQIRQINGEKLNKKQYTLIKIMKKWRTTPTQYINTAEERIKSLEIQLEKQKQRKDDVEEKTPILDKWLKKLQRYSKNNNYQEQPEQLKLAKLIKTVLQKSPPWKAPGEDGIPTYLYKILPAANRYLNQHMQRIFSGATSINEADTRATVILIHKKGDPENPSNYRPIALLNNDYKMLTATITLMLKENLPKWAIPPEQLARENVWGTMQGMMIDKATTQIARMRNRTNYSTWYDFTKAYDSINHEQLKRMMNTLPLPRIVRQVLRQAVGLWSIRVKAGKGLSKPIYVKRGVYQGDTISPMLFVLITASILVHLREDPEINRLTKGKHVIMAFMDDIKVHTPTKEGSRIMTEELRRGAQELGLRLNENKCGLYSRDQEGEVIDQDPPFLPEIREAYTYLGIEQLERDTQKNYENIQTKVKQKTEVIFSSELSTNQKVELYNSAIVSAAIYVLGNIYPDEKLATSLLKCKKMDDNIRKSLVQHNIKGKTTSNARVYLPTLKGGLGIRSIELETELQLVRKGVYLENHPDTKEALQKFQKLQAKGWRNPITDMGRVLEKYECTNIEVDMERDLKKLTQKIVKRVRERQIARIEVKWATHMHYPKRVVKEGNKITFPAYTSPFLDGWRLTLLQAAAEEQIHGLGAIPEYRRRCRRGCANDETAYHVATACPSNEFITRHDNLVYWILKAILGATGAPKPTTESLFFGKATLNAQYTNIKNQRNMTVIAGHPIITEYNLHHNKPDILVKLENPTEVIILEIAISHIQNYRDQEMLKHTRYAVNSVDNITNENATSISRKANLVTEVGNMHACSAELGIFVVGCYGEIITTEAHNKCIKLLKRLGLSDLDCKGLVNKCSYSAAVSTSTILMRRLQK
;
A
#
# COMPACT_ATOMS: atom_id res chain seq x y z
N MET A 1 -2.72 -24.78 -11.56
CA MET A 1 -3.02 -25.79 -12.61
C MET A 1 -3.39 -27.12 -11.98
N THR A 2 -2.50 -27.78 -11.23
CA THR A 2 -2.88 -28.93 -10.37
C THR A 2 -4.05 -28.55 -9.46
N THR A 3 -3.89 -27.51 -8.63
CA THR A 3 -4.95 -26.92 -7.78
C THR A 3 -6.10 -26.22 -8.52
N TRP A 4 -6.15 -26.32 -9.85
CA TRP A 4 -7.38 -26.02 -10.61
C TRP A 4 -8.07 -27.33 -10.97
N LYS A 5 -7.32 -28.28 -11.54
CA LYS A 5 -7.80 -29.64 -11.86
C LYS A 5 -8.31 -30.42 -10.64
N GLU A 6 -7.69 -30.26 -9.47
CA GLU A 6 -8.18 -30.83 -8.20
C GLU A 6 -9.56 -30.25 -7.83
N ASN A 7 -9.75 -28.93 -7.94
CA ASN A 7 -11.06 -28.29 -7.70
C ASN A 7 -12.08 -28.65 -8.79
N GLU A 8 -11.66 -28.74 -10.05
CA GLU A 8 -12.50 -29.13 -11.19
C GLU A 8 -13.00 -30.57 -11.02
N LEU A 9 -12.12 -31.50 -10.63
CA LEU A 9 -12.46 -32.88 -10.32
C LEU A 9 -13.36 -32.98 -9.07
N THR A 10 -13.03 -32.26 -7.99
CA THR A 10 -13.82 -32.28 -6.75
C THR A 10 -15.24 -31.76 -7.00
N VAL A 11 -15.42 -30.68 -7.78
CA VAL A 11 -16.75 -30.16 -8.14
C VAL A 11 -17.56 -31.15 -8.98
N LEU A 12 -16.91 -31.91 -9.89
CA LEU A 12 -17.58 -32.95 -10.66
C LEU A 12 -17.95 -34.15 -9.77
N GLN A 13 -17.06 -34.57 -8.87
CA GLN A 13 -17.31 -35.67 -7.93
C GLN A 13 -18.40 -35.32 -6.90
N GLU A 14 -18.37 -34.12 -6.31
CA GLU A 14 -19.43 -33.62 -5.42
C GLU A 14 -20.80 -33.60 -6.13
N TYR A 15 -20.84 -33.19 -7.40
CA TYR A 15 -22.08 -33.13 -8.18
C TYR A 15 -22.59 -34.54 -8.55
N LEU A 16 -21.71 -35.46 -8.94
CA LEU A 16 -22.08 -36.85 -9.26
C LEU A 16 -22.54 -37.61 -8.01
N ALA A 17 -21.86 -37.42 -6.87
CA ALA A 17 -22.17 -38.09 -5.61
C ALA A 17 -23.44 -37.56 -4.91
N THR A 18 -24.02 -36.45 -5.38
CA THR A 18 -25.24 -35.85 -4.80
C THR A 18 -26.47 -35.98 -5.70
N LYS A 19 -26.40 -36.72 -6.81
CA LYS A 19 -27.50 -36.76 -7.78
C LYS A 19 -28.01 -38.14 -8.18
N GLU A 20 -29.24 -38.42 -7.77
CA GLU A 20 -30.06 -39.50 -8.32
C GLU A 20 -30.88 -38.98 -9.52
N GLY A 21 -30.53 -39.43 -10.74
CA GLY A 21 -31.30 -39.17 -11.95
C GLY A 21 -30.60 -38.31 -13.03
N PRO A 22 -31.15 -38.29 -14.27
CA PRO A 22 -30.48 -37.71 -15.43
C PRO A 22 -30.19 -36.21 -15.29
N ILE A 23 -29.12 -35.74 -15.92
CA ILE A 23 -28.69 -34.33 -15.84
C ILE A 23 -29.73 -33.43 -16.52
N THR A 24 -30.19 -32.40 -15.79
CA THR A 24 -31.24 -31.46 -16.19
C THR A 24 -30.67 -30.10 -16.59
N ARG A 25 -31.53 -29.23 -17.13
CA ARG A 25 -31.14 -27.92 -17.66
C ARG A 25 -30.57 -26.96 -16.60
N ASP A 26 -30.99 -27.06 -15.35
CA ASP A 26 -30.58 -26.13 -14.30
C ASP A 26 -29.25 -26.54 -13.65
N ASP A 27 -28.98 -27.84 -13.57
CA ASP A 27 -27.67 -28.40 -13.18
C ASP A 27 -26.54 -27.85 -14.05
N HIS A 28 -26.75 -27.75 -15.37
CA HIS A 28 -25.79 -27.18 -16.31
C HIS A 28 -25.39 -25.74 -15.94
N THR A 29 -26.28 -24.98 -15.29
CA THR A 29 -26.00 -23.61 -14.84
C THR A 29 -25.10 -23.61 -13.61
N ILE A 30 -25.31 -24.56 -12.69
CA ILE A 30 -24.47 -24.74 -11.49
C ILE A 30 -23.05 -25.17 -11.89
N ILE A 31 -22.93 -26.12 -12.84
CA ILE A 31 -21.64 -26.58 -13.38
C ILE A 31 -20.92 -25.43 -14.12
N GLN A 32 -21.63 -24.64 -14.93
CA GLN A 32 -21.06 -23.47 -15.63
C GLN A 32 -20.51 -22.39 -14.68
N GLN A 33 -21.09 -22.21 -13.49
CA GLN A 33 -20.61 -21.22 -12.51
C GLN A 33 -19.36 -21.67 -11.75
N ARG A 34 -19.03 -22.98 -11.75
CA ARG A 34 -17.94 -23.55 -10.93
C ARG A 34 -16.71 -23.99 -11.73
N LEU A 35 -16.81 -24.19 -13.05
CA LEU A 35 -15.71 -24.72 -13.89
C LEU A 35 -15.21 -23.70 -14.94
N PRO A 36 -13.88 -23.53 -15.14
CA PRO A 36 -13.32 -22.56 -16.07
C PRO A 36 -13.12 -23.07 -17.52
N HIS A 37 -12.78 -22.14 -18.41
CA HIS A 37 -13.51 -22.00 -19.66
C HIS A 37 -13.01 -22.82 -20.89
N ARG A 38 -12.18 -23.87 -20.74
CA ARG A 38 -11.60 -24.61 -21.90
C ARG A 38 -12.26 -25.94 -22.26
N SER A 39 -12.67 -26.78 -21.31
CA SER A 39 -13.32 -28.07 -21.64
C SER A 39 -14.79 -27.91 -22.04
N ILE A 40 -15.46 -26.87 -21.52
CA ILE A 40 -16.90 -26.62 -21.69
C ILE A 40 -17.30 -26.34 -23.17
N ALA A 41 -16.34 -26.02 -24.05
CA ALA A 41 -16.63 -25.64 -25.44
C ALA A 41 -17.34 -26.72 -26.27
N ALA A 42 -16.99 -28.00 -26.09
CA ALA A 42 -17.62 -29.11 -26.80
C ALA A 42 -19.08 -29.31 -26.34
N ILE A 43 -19.29 -29.40 -25.02
CA ILE A 43 -20.62 -29.46 -24.38
C ILE A 43 -21.49 -28.27 -24.80
N LYS A 44 -20.93 -27.06 -24.80
CA LYS A 44 -21.62 -25.84 -25.22
C LYS A 44 -22.08 -25.90 -26.68
N LYS A 45 -21.24 -26.42 -27.60
CA LYS A 45 -21.61 -26.62 -29.00
C LYS A 45 -22.75 -27.65 -29.13
N LYS A 46 -22.65 -28.80 -28.48
CA LYS A 46 -23.69 -29.85 -28.55
C LYS A 46 -25.04 -29.39 -27.96
N CYS A 47 -25.01 -28.63 -26.87
CA CYS A 47 -26.20 -27.98 -26.29
C CYS A 47 -26.77 -26.83 -27.15
N GLN A 48 -25.99 -26.26 -28.08
CA GLN A 48 -26.47 -25.28 -29.06
C GLN A 48 -27.12 -25.96 -30.27
N GLU A 49 -26.63 -27.12 -30.70
CA GLU A 49 -27.26 -27.93 -31.75
C GLU A 49 -28.70 -28.35 -31.36
N THR A 50 -28.97 -28.61 -30.08
CA THR A 50 -30.34 -28.84 -29.55
C THR A 50 -31.26 -27.61 -29.52
N LYS A 51 -30.79 -26.40 -29.88
CA LYS A 51 -31.63 -25.19 -29.98
C LYS A 51 -32.16 -24.91 -31.39
N ALA A 52 -31.73 -25.64 -32.42
CA ALA A 52 -32.24 -25.47 -33.77
C ALA A 52 -33.73 -25.83 -33.83
N ALA A 53 -34.57 -24.87 -34.25
CA ALA A 53 -36.02 -25.01 -34.17
C ALA A 53 -36.56 -26.07 -35.14
N THR A 54 -37.30 -27.04 -34.59
CA THR A 54 -38.14 -27.98 -35.34
C THR A 54 -39.47 -28.14 -34.60
N ASN A 55 -40.59 -27.91 -35.29
CA ASN A 55 -41.92 -27.78 -34.67
C ASN A 55 -42.55 -29.12 -34.25
N ASN A 56 -41.85 -30.25 -34.38
CA ASN A 56 -42.30 -31.57 -33.94
C ASN A 56 -41.86 -31.83 -32.47
N PRO A 57 -42.79 -31.99 -31.50
CA PRO A 57 -42.46 -32.20 -30.09
C PRO A 57 -41.71 -33.52 -29.81
N ALA A 58 -42.07 -34.61 -30.49
CA ALA A 58 -41.45 -35.92 -30.28
C ALA A 58 -39.97 -35.92 -30.71
N ALA A 59 -39.67 -35.31 -31.86
CA ALA A 59 -38.30 -35.11 -32.33
C ALA A 59 -37.47 -34.21 -31.39
N GLN A 60 -38.09 -33.26 -30.69
CA GLN A 60 -37.41 -32.51 -29.63
C GLN A 60 -37.14 -33.37 -28.38
N ALA A 61 -38.07 -34.22 -27.96
CA ALA A 61 -37.89 -35.08 -26.80
C ALA A 61 -36.73 -36.08 -27.00
N GLU A 62 -36.67 -36.75 -28.16
CA GLU A 62 -35.60 -37.70 -28.48
C GLU A 62 -34.22 -37.01 -28.58
N ARG A 63 -34.16 -35.83 -29.23
CA ARG A 63 -32.92 -35.02 -29.30
C ARG A 63 -32.44 -34.58 -27.91
N ARG A 64 -33.36 -34.24 -26.98
CA ARG A 64 -33.02 -33.91 -25.59
C ARG A 64 -32.45 -35.13 -24.85
N GLN A 65 -33.02 -36.32 -25.01
CA GLN A 65 -32.48 -37.54 -24.42
C GLN A 65 -31.07 -37.88 -24.96
N ARG A 66 -30.86 -37.87 -26.28
CA ARG A 66 -29.52 -38.13 -26.87
C ARG A 66 -28.48 -37.11 -26.41
N ALA A 67 -28.84 -35.83 -26.30
CA ALA A 67 -27.93 -34.79 -25.83
C ALA A 67 -27.60 -34.91 -24.33
N SER A 68 -28.57 -35.27 -23.49
CA SER A 68 -28.34 -35.54 -22.07
C SER A 68 -27.39 -36.73 -21.89
N ARG A 69 -27.65 -37.85 -22.57
CA ARG A 69 -26.81 -39.06 -22.49
C ARG A 69 -25.35 -38.80 -22.90
N TRP A 70 -25.13 -38.10 -24.02
CA TRP A 70 -23.78 -37.70 -24.46
C TRP A 70 -23.07 -36.74 -23.49
N CYS A 71 -23.81 -35.87 -22.77
CA CYS A 71 -23.21 -35.01 -21.75
C CYS A 71 -22.76 -35.78 -20.51
N ASN A 72 -23.42 -36.89 -20.15
CA ASN A 72 -22.97 -37.76 -19.07
C ASN A 72 -21.67 -38.48 -19.46
N GLU A 73 -21.65 -39.10 -20.64
CA GLU A 73 -20.49 -39.84 -21.18
C GLU A 73 -19.21 -38.98 -21.23
N GLU A 74 -19.31 -37.72 -21.67
CA GLU A 74 -18.17 -36.79 -21.72
C GLU A 74 -17.74 -36.30 -20.31
N VAL A 75 -18.67 -36.26 -19.32
CA VAL A 75 -18.33 -35.93 -17.93
C VAL A 75 -17.59 -37.09 -17.25
N GLU A 76 -18.04 -38.33 -17.42
CA GLU A 76 -17.37 -39.53 -16.91
C GLU A 76 -15.96 -39.66 -17.50
N ARG A 77 -15.83 -39.48 -18.82
CA ARG A 77 -14.54 -39.45 -19.52
C ARG A 77 -13.58 -38.38 -18.99
N LEU A 78 -14.09 -37.21 -18.58
CA LEU A 78 -13.30 -36.15 -17.98
C LEU A 78 -12.83 -36.51 -16.55
N VAL A 79 -13.62 -37.28 -15.79
CA VAL A 79 -13.23 -37.77 -14.45
C VAL A 79 -12.09 -38.78 -14.56
N GLU A 80 -12.20 -39.79 -15.43
CA GLU A 80 -11.13 -40.79 -15.67
C GLU A 80 -9.80 -40.14 -16.12
N ALA A 81 -9.88 -39.13 -16.99
CA ALA A 81 -8.72 -38.38 -17.49
C ALA A 81 -8.00 -37.53 -16.41
N TYR A 82 -8.59 -37.41 -15.21
CA TYR A 82 -8.01 -36.73 -14.05
C TYR A 82 -7.58 -37.68 -12.92
N THR A 83 -8.30 -38.76 -12.63
CA THR A 83 -7.89 -39.75 -11.60
C THR A 83 -6.66 -40.57 -12.02
N SER A 84 -6.52 -40.90 -13.31
CA SER A 84 -5.43 -41.72 -13.88
C SER A 84 -4.00 -41.13 -13.81
N ARG A 85 -3.74 -40.12 -12.95
CA ARG A 85 -2.45 -39.42 -12.83
C ARG A 85 -1.82 -39.38 -11.44
N GLU A 86 -2.47 -39.89 -10.41
CA GLU A 86 -2.01 -39.68 -9.02
C GLU A 86 -0.73 -40.44 -8.66
N GLU A 87 -0.51 -41.66 -9.17
CA GLU A 87 0.65 -42.51 -8.83
C GLU A 87 2.01 -41.83 -9.05
N THR A 88 2.11 -40.95 -10.06
CA THR A 88 3.37 -40.23 -10.35
C THR A 88 3.74 -39.18 -9.29
N GLN A 89 2.82 -38.76 -8.41
CA GLN A 89 3.06 -37.69 -7.44
C GLN A 89 3.77 -38.14 -6.16
N VAL A 90 3.55 -39.38 -5.70
CA VAL A 90 4.28 -39.94 -4.53
C VAL A 90 5.78 -39.99 -4.82
N THR A 91 6.12 -40.47 -6.02
CA THR A 91 7.49 -40.53 -6.56
C THR A 91 8.12 -39.15 -6.72
N ALA A 92 7.32 -38.09 -6.92
CA ALA A 92 7.80 -36.72 -6.96
C ALA A 92 8.07 -36.14 -5.56
N ARG A 93 7.25 -36.47 -4.55
CA ARG A 93 7.46 -36.04 -3.15
C ARG A 93 8.74 -36.64 -2.56
N LEU A 94 9.01 -37.92 -2.80
CA LEU A 94 10.27 -38.57 -2.40
C LEU A 94 11.50 -37.90 -3.03
N LYS A 95 11.42 -37.56 -4.33
CA LYS A 95 12.48 -36.82 -5.04
C LYS A 95 12.66 -35.38 -4.53
N ALA A 96 11.61 -34.75 -3.98
CA ALA A 96 11.70 -33.42 -3.38
C ALA A 96 12.45 -33.44 -2.03
N ILE A 97 12.16 -34.41 -1.15
CA ILE A 97 12.90 -34.62 0.10
C ILE A 97 14.39 -34.87 -0.18
N GLN A 98 14.68 -35.69 -1.19
CA GLN A 98 16.05 -35.96 -1.67
C GLN A 98 16.76 -34.72 -2.22
N HIS A 99 16.01 -33.67 -2.59
CA HIS A 99 16.54 -32.40 -3.08
C HIS A 99 16.79 -31.36 -1.98
N MET A 100 16.16 -31.51 -0.81
CA MET A 100 16.29 -30.62 0.36
C MET A 100 17.54 -30.89 1.20
N PHE A 101 18.08 -32.11 1.15
CA PHE A 101 19.27 -32.53 1.92
C PHE A 101 20.39 -33.05 0.99
N PRO A 102 20.98 -32.18 0.14
CA PRO A 102 22.04 -32.60 -0.77
C PRO A 102 23.26 -33.12 -0.01
N GLY A 103 23.80 -34.27 -0.44
CA GLY A 103 25.04 -34.84 0.10
C GLY A 103 24.89 -35.94 1.15
N ARG A 104 23.67 -36.33 1.56
CA ARG A 104 23.45 -37.52 2.42
C ARG A 104 22.68 -38.62 1.68
N SER A 105 23.04 -39.87 1.91
CA SER A 105 22.34 -41.02 1.33
C SER A 105 20.98 -41.24 1.99
N VAL A 106 20.03 -41.85 1.26
CA VAL A 106 18.69 -42.15 1.80
C VAL A 106 18.78 -43.13 2.98
N LYS A 107 19.73 -44.08 2.96
CA LYS A 107 20.04 -44.95 4.11
C LYS A 107 20.50 -44.14 5.34
N ALA A 108 21.35 -43.12 5.17
CA ALA A 108 21.81 -42.29 6.28
C ALA A 108 20.68 -41.43 6.88
N LEU A 109 19.79 -40.87 6.04
CA LEU A 109 18.62 -40.12 6.51
C LEU A 109 17.61 -41.02 7.22
N ALA A 110 17.34 -42.20 6.67
CA ALA A 110 16.44 -43.20 7.26
C ALA A 110 16.98 -43.73 8.61
N SER A 111 18.28 -44.02 8.71
CA SER A 111 18.91 -44.45 9.97
C SER A 111 18.82 -43.37 11.06
N LYS A 112 19.05 -42.10 10.68
CA LYS A 112 18.99 -40.97 11.62
C LYS A 112 17.56 -40.67 12.08
N LEU A 113 16.56 -40.75 11.19
CA LEU A 113 15.15 -40.68 11.56
C LEU A 113 14.72 -41.85 12.47
N LYS A 114 15.20 -43.06 12.20
CA LYS A 114 14.90 -44.26 13.02
C LYS A 114 15.50 -44.19 14.43
N THR A 115 16.63 -43.50 14.61
CA THR A 115 17.30 -43.35 15.93
C THR A 115 16.84 -42.11 16.71
N GLU A 116 16.70 -40.95 16.07
CA GLU A 116 16.36 -39.71 16.77
C GLU A 116 14.85 -39.47 16.91
N HIS A 117 14.04 -39.99 15.96
CA HIS A 117 12.60 -39.79 15.91
C HIS A 117 11.84 -41.07 15.52
N PRO A 118 12.00 -42.19 16.26
CA PRO A 118 11.43 -43.50 15.90
C PRO A 118 9.92 -43.47 15.64
N ASN A 119 9.17 -42.68 16.42
CA ASN A 119 7.71 -42.53 16.29
C ASN A 119 7.28 -41.92 14.95
N ILE A 120 8.15 -41.14 14.29
CA ILE A 120 7.91 -40.58 12.94
C ILE A 120 8.25 -41.61 11.85
N TYR A 121 9.19 -42.52 12.12
CA TYR A 121 9.68 -43.51 11.15
C TYR A 121 8.70 -44.68 10.94
N TYR A 122 7.89 -45.02 11.94
CA TYR A 122 7.11 -46.28 11.97
C TYR A 122 5.61 -46.18 11.68
N MET A 123 5.07 -45.00 11.34
CA MET A 123 3.64 -44.85 11.02
C MET A 123 3.24 -45.51 9.68
N LYS A 124 2.81 -46.77 9.74
CA LYS A 124 1.89 -47.39 8.76
C LYS A 124 0.45 -46.90 9.01
N ALA A 125 -0.43 -47.09 8.03
CA ALA A 125 -1.77 -46.51 8.03
C ALA A 125 -2.91 -47.53 8.22
N GLY A 126 -3.92 -47.12 9.00
CA GLY A 126 -5.27 -47.71 9.09
C GLY A 126 -5.50 -48.73 10.21
N PRO A 127 -6.76 -48.97 10.63
CA PRO A 127 -8.02 -48.32 10.24
C PRO A 127 -8.60 -47.40 11.36
N LEU A 128 -9.91 -47.12 11.34
CA LEU A 128 -10.70 -46.33 12.31
C LEU A 128 -11.49 -47.23 13.28
N THR A 129 -12.13 -46.62 14.29
CA THR A 129 -13.11 -47.18 15.28
C THR A 129 -12.53 -48.22 16.28
N ASP A 130 -12.92 -48.24 17.57
CA ASP A 130 -13.53 -47.21 18.44
C ASP A 130 -13.15 -47.50 19.93
N PRO A 131 -13.69 -46.83 20.99
CA PRO A 131 -13.04 -46.80 22.31
C PRO A 131 -13.51 -47.88 23.30
N GLU A 132 -12.59 -48.38 24.14
CA GLU A 132 -12.95 -48.99 25.44
C GLU A 132 -11.80 -48.90 26.48
N ASP A 133 -12.17 -48.38 27.66
CA ASP A 133 -11.73 -48.65 29.04
C ASP A 133 -10.29 -49.04 29.48
N ASN A 134 -9.90 -48.34 30.57
CA ASN A 134 -9.39 -48.85 31.86
C ASN A 134 -7.89 -48.91 32.27
N THR A 135 -7.72 -48.50 33.54
CA THR A 135 -6.81 -48.99 34.60
C THR A 135 -5.27 -48.87 34.51
N SER A 136 -4.77 -47.82 35.21
CA SER A 136 -3.98 -47.95 36.46
C SER A 136 -2.45 -48.19 36.44
N LEU A 137 -1.86 -48.02 37.65
CA LEU A 137 -0.47 -48.19 38.10
C LEU A 137 0.48 -47.02 37.72
N HIS A 138 1.27 -46.42 38.62
CA HIS A 138 2.22 -46.94 39.64
C HIS A 138 3.45 -47.63 39.02
N ASN A 139 4.70 -47.42 39.47
CA ASN A 139 5.25 -46.49 40.48
C ASN A 139 6.79 -46.34 40.28
N GLU A 140 7.44 -45.49 41.10
CA GLU A 140 8.88 -45.57 41.49
C GLU A 140 9.95 -45.45 40.36
N ALA A 141 11.23 -45.15 40.59
CA ALA A 141 11.95 -44.57 41.75
C ALA A 141 12.83 -43.39 41.21
N ASN A 142 13.34 -42.39 41.94
CA ASN A 142 14.00 -42.31 43.25
C ASN A 142 15.34 -43.08 43.38
N GLU A 143 16.45 -42.35 43.24
CA GLU A 143 17.77 -42.50 43.88
C GLU A 143 18.56 -41.23 43.42
N ASP A 144 19.11 -40.34 44.26
CA ASP A 144 20.14 -40.46 45.33
C ASP A 144 21.56 -40.19 44.77
N GLU A 145 22.51 -39.56 45.47
CA GLU A 145 22.46 -38.62 46.60
C GLU A 145 23.82 -37.84 46.66
N ASN A 146 24.17 -37.24 47.81
CA ASN A 146 25.48 -36.64 48.16
C ASN A 146 25.87 -35.34 47.41
N SER A 147 26.06 -34.17 48.04
CA SER A 147 26.33 -33.77 49.44
C SER A 147 27.78 -33.92 49.94
N THR A 148 28.36 -32.77 50.34
CA THR A 148 29.43 -32.47 51.33
C THR A 148 29.95 -31.06 50.98
N ASN A 149 30.41 -30.17 51.87
CA ASN A 149 30.20 -29.84 53.28
C ASN A 149 31.39 -28.92 53.64
N ASN A 150 31.10 -27.69 54.12
CA ASN A 150 31.83 -26.92 55.16
C ASN A 150 31.37 -25.43 55.07
N LYS A 151 30.93 -24.75 56.15
CA LYS A 151 31.53 -24.51 57.49
C LYS A 151 32.66 -23.46 57.44
N ASP A 152 32.74 -22.46 58.33
CA ASP A 152 31.87 -21.98 59.44
C ASP A 152 32.23 -20.51 59.79
N ASP A 153 31.74 -19.99 60.93
CA ASP A 153 32.20 -18.79 61.67
C ASP A 153 31.87 -17.38 61.10
N HIS A 154 31.75 -16.29 61.86
CA HIS A 154 31.25 -15.91 63.20
C HIS A 154 31.63 -14.40 63.42
N ILE A 155 31.04 -13.75 64.47
CA ILE A 155 31.24 -12.36 64.96
C ILE A 155 30.40 -11.28 64.22
N VAL A 156 29.60 -10.35 64.81
CA VAL A 156 29.16 -9.92 66.19
C VAL A 156 29.74 -8.59 66.74
N ALA A 157 28.85 -7.70 67.22
CA ALA A 157 29.05 -6.49 68.07
C ALA A 157 29.90 -5.32 67.50
N GLU A 158 29.91 -4.09 68.05
CA GLU A 158 28.88 -3.16 68.62
C GLU A 158 29.51 -1.74 68.78
N ASN A 159 28.84 -0.77 69.43
CA ASN A 159 29.27 0.60 69.81
C ASN A 159 29.30 1.66 68.67
N GLN A 160 28.83 2.92 68.81
CA GLN A 160 29.04 3.98 69.84
C GLN A 160 30.46 4.61 69.77
N GLU A 161 30.68 5.93 69.91
CA GLU A 161 29.85 7.05 70.42
C GLU A 161 30.30 8.41 69.81
N GLY A 162 29.60 9.54 70.03
CA GLY A 162 30.12 10.88 69.66
C GLY A 162 29.12 12.04 69.47
N ASN A 163 28.99 12.91 70.47
CA ASN A 163 28.26 14.21 70.53
C ASN A 163 28.93 15.03 71.69
N PRO A 164 28.63 16.31 72.02
CA PRO A 164 27.83 17.37 71.37
C PRO A 164 28.58 18.74 71.25
N HIS A 165 27.85 19.83 70.96
CA HIS A 165 28.00 21.26 71.38
C HIS A 165 27.42 22.19 70.29
N GLU A 166 26.71 23.31 70.52
CA GLU A 166 25.89 23.80 71.66
C GLU A 166 25.11 25.09 71.23
N VAL A 167 23.92 25.38 71.82
CA VAL A 167 23.34 26.74 72.13
C VAL A 167 23.16 27.79 70.98
N SER A 168 22.13 28.66 70.84
CA SER A 168 21.10 29.25 71.74
C SER A 168 19.72 29.53 71.06
N ALA A 169 18.77 30.09 71.83
CA ALA A 169 17.54 30.78 71.36
C ALA A 169 17.87 32.24 70.86
N GLN A 170 16.95 33.19 70.59
CA GLN A 170 15.55 33.44 71.03
C GLN A 170 14.75 34.37 70.07
N GLU A 171 13.61 34.91 70.51
CA GLU A 171 12.61 35.72 69.78
C GLU A 171 13.00 37.22 69.65
N GLU A 172 12.39 37.97 68.70
CA GLU A 172 11.72 39.27 68.99
C GLU A 172 11.04 39.99 67.79
N ARG A 173 10.16 40.95 68.13
CA ARG A 173 9.61 42.10 67.34
C ARG A 173 9.41 43.26 68.35
N PRO A 174 9.27 44.54 67.93
CA PRO A 174 9.79 45.26 66.77
C PRO A 174 10.63 46.48 67.25
N PRO A 175 10.85 47.53 66.42
CA PRO A 175 10.36 48.85 66.87
C PRO A 175 9.60 49.64 65.78
N ASN A 176 9.22 50.88 66.10
CA ASN A 176 8.33 51.77 65.33
C ASN A 176 8.82 53.24 65.41
N ARG A 177 8.14 54.17 64.71
CA ARG A 177 8.30 55.66 64.64
C ARG A 177 9.21 56.19 63.51
N ASP A 178 8.95 57.35 62.90
CA ASP A 178 7.74 58.22 62.88
C ASP A 178 7.81 59.24 61.71
N ASN A 179 6.64 59.73 61.25
CA ASN A 179 6.41 61.06 60.60
C ASN A 179 7.03 61.37 59.21
N THR A 180 6.53 62.29 58.36
CA THR A 180 5.43 63.31 58.42
C THR A 180 4.78 63.54 57.03
N SER A 181 3.50 63.99 57.00
CA SER A 181 2.86 64.90 56.00
C SER A 181 2.75 64.50 54.50
N THR A 182 1.72 64.84 53.69
CA THR A 182 0.45 65.61 53.90
C THR A 182 -0.60 65.35 52.81
N ASN A 183 -1.89 65.27 53.21
CA ASN A 183 -3.15 65.79 52.63
C ASN A 183 -3.52 65.87 51.12
N ASN A 184 -4.87 65.89 50.93
CA ASN A 184 -5.70 66.37 49.81
C ASN A 184 -5.92 65.40 48.61
N GLN A 185 -7.17 64.93 48.36
CA GLN A 185 -8.38 65.57 47.78
C GLN A 185 -8.37 65.51 46.23
N ILE A 186 -9.33 64.86 45.56
CA ILE A 186 -10.68 65.33 45.13
C ILE A 186 -10.61 66.41 44.00
N VAL A 187 -11.62 66.43 43.11
CA VAL A 187 -11.77 67.17 41.82
C VAL A 187 -11.27 66.35 40.62
N THR A 188 -12.03 66.01 39.55
CA THR A 188 -13.25 66.49 38.87
C THR A 188 -13.12 67.63 37.85
N THR A 189 -12.64 67.29 36.65
CA THR A 189 -13.00 67.90 35.35
C THR A 189 -13.01 66.76 34.31
N GLU A 190 -13.99 66.53 33.44
CA GLU A 190 -14.82 67.39 32.57
C GLU A 190 -14.07 68.15 31.47
N ASN A 191 -14.45 67.83 30.21
CA ASN A 191 -14.50 68.72 29.05
C ASN A 191 -13.16 69.30 28.52
N ALA A 192 -13.09 69.81 27.29
CA ALA A 192 -13.70 69.41 26.01
C ALA A 192 -12.95 70.13 24.88
N HIS A 193 -12.97 69.59 23.66
CA HIS A 193 -12.93 70.28 22.34
C HIS A 193 -12.91 69.16 21.26
N GLU A 194 -13.61 69.18 20.13
CA GLU A 194 -13.96 70.26 19.17
C GLU A 194 -12.75 70.77 18.36
N VAL A 195 -12.86 71.12 17.06
CA VAL A 195 -13.89 70.89 16.05
C VAL A 195 -13.21 70.93 14.67
N SER A 196 -13.72 70.16 13.70
CA SER A 196 -13.81 70.45 12.23
C SER A 196 -13.93 69.11 11.47
N THR A 197 -14.81 68.87 10.48
CA THR A 197 -15.25 69.62 9.27
C THR A 197 -14.11 69.92 8.30
N GLN A 198 -14.19 69.62 7.01
CA GLN A 198 -15.29 69.11 6.19
C GLN A 198 -14.68 68.60 4.86
N GLU A 199 -15.32 67.64 4.19
CA GLU A 199 -15.48 67.73 2.72
C GLU A 199 -16.60 66.80 2.21
N ARG A 200 -17.05 67.02 0.96
CA ARG A 200 -18.39 66.64 0.51
C ARG A 200 -18.43 66.28 -0.98
N LYS A 201 -18.92 65.07 -1.28
CA LYS A 201 -19.41 64.64 -2.63
C LYS A 201 -18.28 64.64 -3.71
N GLN A 202 -18.46 64.27 -4.98
CA GLN A 202 -19.62 63.83 -5.76
C GLN A 202 -19.15 62.99 -6.96
N ALA A 203 -19.76 61.83 -7.25
CA ALA A 203 -19.69 61.16 -8.55
C ALA A 203 -20.80 60.09 -8.66
N ASN A 204 -21.35 59.90 -9.86
CA ASN A 204 -22.52 59.05 -10.10
C ASN A 204 -22.18 57.85 -11.00
N THR A 205 -22.91 56.74 -10.77
CA THR A 205 -23.40 55.74 -11.75
C THR A 205 -22.47 55.15 -12.83
N ASN A 206 -22.53 53.81 -12.95
CA ASN A 206 -22.75 53.18 -14.25
C ASN A 206 -23.59 51.90 -14.07
N GLU A 207 -24.38 51.54 -15.09
CA GLU A 207 -25.42 50.51 -15.03
C GLU A 207 -24.98 49.17 -15.64
N SER A 208 -25.68 48.07 -15.31
CA SER A 208 -26.38 47.16 -16.27
C SER A 208 -26.56 45.72 -15.73
N GLY A 209 -27.61 45.04 -16.19
CA GLY A 209 -27.67 43.56 -16.24
C GLY A 209 -28.36 42.79 -15.10
N GLU A 210 -29.71 42.79 -15.10
CA GLU A 210 -30.61 41.61 -15.13
C GLU A 210 -30.24 40.26 -14.42
N ASN A 211 -31.18 39.44 -13.92
CA ASN A 211 -32.66 39.49 -13.86
C ASN A 211 -33.20 38.57 -12.73
N ASN A 212 -34.34 38.90 -12.10
CA ASN A 212 -35.36 37.91 -11.69
C ASN A 212 -36.67 38.58 -11.23
N GLN A 213 -37.82 37.96 -11.50
CA GLN A 213 -39.15 38.58 -11.37
C GLN A 213 -40.00 37.97 -10.24
N ASN A 214 -40.71 38.81 -9.46
CA ASN A 214 -42.12 38.64 -8.99
C ASN A 214 -42.48 39.49 -7.74
N GLU A 215 -43.22 40.59 -7.91
CA GLU A 215 -44.38 41.01 -7.06
C GLU A 215 -45.03 42.32 -7.59
N PRO A 216 -46.07 42.27 -8.47
CA PRO A 216 -46.85 43.46 -8.86
C PRO A 216 -48.35 43.37 -8.52
N ILE A 217 -48.72 42.72 -7.40
CA ILE A 217 -50.13 42.49 -7.00
C ILE A 217 -50.57 43.38 -5.81
N ARG A 218 -49.63 44.06 -5.14
CA ARG A 218 -49.87 44.66 -3.82
C ARG A 218 -50.38 46.10 -3.84
N GLU A 219 -49.93 46.92 -4.78
CA GLU A 219 -50.23 48.37 -4.80
C GLU A 219 -51.65 48.70 -5.27
N ASN A 220 -52.13 48.04 -6.34
CA ASN A 220 -53.50 48.24 -6.84
C ASN A 220 -54.60 47.82 -5.85
N ARG A 221 -54.26 47.07 -4.79
CA ARG A 221 -55.21 46.70 -3.73
C ARG A 221 -55.22 47.68 -2.55
N MET A 222 -54.21 48.56 -2.42
CA MET A 222 -54.17 49.60 -1.39
C MET A 222 -54.98 50.84 -1.79
N LYS A 223 -54.78 51.37 -3.02
CA LYS A 223 -55.55 52.53 -3.52
C LYS A 223 -57.06 52.32 -3.40
N LYS A 224 -57.54 51.13 -3.79
CA LYS A 224 -58.96 50.75 -3.74
C LYS A 224 -59.50 50.50 -2.32
N ILE A 225 -58.67 50.60 -1.29
CA ILE A 225 -59.09 50.62 0.13
C ILE A 225 -59.04 52.05 0.67
N GLU A 226 -58.10 52.88 0.21
CA GLU A 226 -58.04 54.31 0.54
C GLU A 226 -59.29 55.05 0.01
N GLU A 227 -59.69 54.83 -1.25
CA GLU A 227 -60.91 55.39 -1.87
C GLU A 227 -62.22 55.05 -1.11
N ASN A 228 -62.24 53.89 -0.42
CA ASN A 228 -63.40 53.41 0.34
C ASN A 228 -63.41 53.85 1.82
N LEU A 229 -62.38 54.55 2.29
CA LEU A 229 -62.25 55.02 3.68
C LEU A 229 -62.39 56.55 3.84
N GLU A 230 -62.53 57.29 2.74
CA GLU A 230 -62.72 58.75 2.74
C GLU A 230 -64.20 59.16 2.55
N ASN A 231 -65.14 58.20 2.46
CA ASN A 231 -66.53 58.44 2.02
C ASN A 231 -67.63 57.77 2.88
N ASN A 232 -67.49 57.69 4.21
CA ASN A 232 -68.63 57.37 5.10
C ASN A 232 -68.42 57.88 6.54
N ASP A 233 -69.10 58.97 6.88
CA ASP A 233 -69.37 59.38 8.26
C ASP A 233 -70.63 58.66 8.75
N ASP A 234 -70.50 57.42 9.23
CA ASP A 234 -71.41 56.84 10.25
C ASP A 234 -70.91 55.49 10.76
N LEU A 235 -70.67 55.38 12.08
CA LEU A 235 -70.73 54.14 12.88
C LEU A 235 -70.37 54.42 14.35
N LEU A 236 -71.37 54.84 15.13
CA LEU A 236 -71.31 54.82 16.60
C LEU A 236 -71.33 53.37 17.08
N VAL A 237 -70.29 52.94 17.81
CA VAL A 237 -70.32 51.68 18.57
C VAL A 237 -71.10 51.91 19.86
N ASN A 238 -72.10 51.08 20.12
CA ASN A 238 -73.04 51.25 21.23
C ASN A 238 -72.43 50.77 22.56
N ASP A 239 -72.52 51.56 23.64
CA ASP A 239 -72.04 51.19 24.98
C ASP A 239 -72.63 49.85 25.49
N GLN A 240 -73.85 49.50 25.04
CA GLN A 240 -74.47 48.21 25.33
C GLN A 240 -73.65 47.01 24.82
N GLU A 241 -72.93 47.16 23.71
CA GLU A 241 -72.03 46.13 23.17
C GLU A 241 -70.76 45.99 24.01
N LEU A 242 -70.21 47.09 24.54
CA LEU A 242 -69.10 47.08 25.49
C LEU A 242 -69.47 46.35 26.79
N GLN A 243 -70.67 46.61 27.34
CA GLN A 243 -71.16 45.92 28.54
C GLN A 243 -71.40 44.42 28.30
N ASN A 244 -71.97 44.05 27.15
CA ASN A 244 -72.15 42.65 26.77
C ASN A 244 -70.81 41.91 26.62
N LEU A 245 -69.82 42.54 25.99
CA LEU A 245 -68.45 42.01 25.88
C LEU A 245 -67.82 41.80 27.26
N SER A 246 -67.85 42.81 28.14
CA SER A 246 -67.28 42.73 29.49
C SER A 246 -67.86 41.54 30.29
N THR A 247 -69.18 41.37 30.23
CA THR A 247 -69.90 40.27 30.90
C THR A 247 -69.54 38.89 30.34
N MET A 248 -69.20 38.78 29.05
CA MET A 248 -68.69 37.53 28.46
C MET A 248 -67.21 37.25 28.81
N PHE A 249 -66.36 38.29 28.88
CA PHE A 249 -64.97 38.17 29.32
C PHE A 249 -64.89 37.57 30.73
N GLU A 250 -65.70 38.05 31.67
CA GLU A 250 -65.81 37.47 33.03
C GLU A 250 -66.18 35.98 33.00
N LYS A 251 -67.17 35.58 32.19
CA LYS A 251 -67.60 34.18 32.09
C LYS A 251 -66.48 33.26 31.59
N ILE A 252 -65.70 33.71 30.60
CA ILE A 252 -64.58 32.92 30.05
C ILE A 252 -63.44 32.82 31.08
N TYR A 253 -63.16 33.90 31.80
CA TYR A 253 -62.16 33.95 32.87
C TYR A 253 -62.51 32.99 34.03
N LYS A 254 -63.67 33.17 34.66
CA LYS A 254 -64.13 32.38 35.82
C LYS A 254 -64.29 30.88 35.51
N ASN A 255 -64.60 30.52 34.26
CA ASN A 255 -64.69 29.12 33.82
C ASN A 255 -63.31 28.50 33.48
N THR A 256 -62.29 29.34 33.25
CA THR A 256 -60.90 28.90 33.05
C THR A 256 -60.20 28.71 34.39
N GLU A 257 -60.44 29.59 35.38
CA GLU A 257 -59.93 29.43 36.76
C GLU A 257 -60.39 28.10 37.38
N ARG A 258 -61.69 27.78 37.29
CA ARG A 258 -62.23 26.50 37.81
C ARG A 258 -61.49 25.29 37.24
N LYS A 259 -61.33 25.21 35.92
CA LYS A 259 -60.60 24.12 35.27
C LYS A 259 -59.13 24.02 35.69
N ILE A 260 -58.48 25.15 36.00
CA ILE A 260 -57.10 25.15 36.50
C ILE A 260 -57.06 24.59 37.93
N ALA A 261 -58.00 24.97 38.80
CA ALA A 261 -58.13 24.38 40.14
C ALA A 261 -58.45 22.87 40.09
N ASP A 262 -59.35 22.45 39.18
CA ASP A 262 -59.68 21.04 38.97
C ASP A 262 -58.42 20.23 38.56
N ILE A 263 -57.61 20.74 37.63
CA ILE A 263 -56.35 20.11 37.19
C ILE A 263 -55.29 20.12 38.31
N GLN A 264 -55.26 21.15 39.15
CA GLN A 264 -54.35 21.19 40.31
C GLN A 264 -54.69 20.11 41.35
N ASN A 265 -55.97 19.74 41.46
CA ASN A 265 -56.47 18.73 42.42
C ASN A 265 -56.39 17.27 41.93
N THR A 266 -55.95 16.99 40.69
CA THR A 266 -55.78 15.60 40.22
C THR A 266 -54.57 14.90 40.88
N THR A 267 -54.49 13.57 40.79
CA THR A 267 -53.34 12.78 41.27
C THR A 267 -52.20 12.66 40.24
N GLU A 268 -52.20 13.50 39.19
CA GLU A 268 -51.20 13.46 38.11
C GLU A 268 -49.88 14.17 38.48
N THR A 269 -48.81 13.88 37.72
CA THR A 269 -47.49 14.47 37.96
C THR A 269 -47.43 15.96 37.60
N GLU A 270 -46.60 16.73 38.30
CA GLU A 270 -46.44 18.17 38.12
C GLU A 270 -46.08 18.60 36.68
N VAL A 271 -45.36 17.76 35.93
CA VAL A 271 -45.01 18.06 34.52
C VAL A 271 -46.26 18.04 33.64
N GLU A 272 -47.13 17.05 33.83
CA GLU A 272 -48.36 16.88 33.06
C GLU A 272 -49.44 17.88 33.50
N LYS A 273 -49.57 18.18 34.80
CA LYS A 273 -50.42 19.27 35.31
C LYS A 273 -50.05 20.62 34.66
N ARG A 274 -48.76 20.99 34.68
CA ARG A 274 -48.26 22.24 34.06
C ARG A 274 -48.50 22.31 32.55
N LYS A 275 -48.50 21.15 31.88
CA LYS A 275 -48.79 21.02 30.45
C LYS A 275 -50.29 21.23 30.16
N GLN A 276 -51.18 20.60 30.94
CA GLN A 276 -52.63 20.77 30.83
C GLN A 276 -53.08 22.19 31.17
N ILE A 277 -52.58 22.78 32.26
CA ILE A 277 -52.88 24.17 32.66
C ILE A 277 -52.48 25.16 31.54
N LYS A 278 -51.29 24.98 30.93
CA LYS A 278 -50.87 25.79 29.77
C LYS A 278 -51.83 25.65 28.59
N THR A 279 -52.31 24.44 28.29
CA THR A 279 -53.30 24.22 27.23
C THR A 279 -54.63 24.90 27.53
N CYS A 280 -55.15 24.83 28.76
CA CYS A 280 -56.40 25.50 29.14
C CYS A 280 -56.32 27.03 28.99
N ILE A 281 -55.25 27.66 29.50
CA ILE A 281 -55.02 29.10 29.36
C ILE A 281 -54.89 29.50 27.87
N TYR A 282 -54.19 28.68 27.07
CA TYR A 282 -54.03 28.92 25.63
C TYR A 282 -55.36 28.85 24.88
N THR A 283 -56.18 27.83 25.13
CA THR A 283 -57.50 27.67 24.47
C THR A 283 -58.47 28.79 24.84
N ALA A 284 -58.50 29.23 26.09
CA ALA A 284 -59.28 30.41 26.50
C ALA A 284 -58.82 31.70 25.78
N GLY A 285 -57.50 31.90 25.68
CA GLY A 285 -56.90 33.01 24.96
C GLY A 285 -57.13 32.98 23.43
N GLN A 286 -57.32 31.79 22.85
CA GLN A 286 -57.70 31.64 21.44
C GLN A 286 -59.19 31.94 21.23
N LEU A 287 -60.10 31.37 22.04
CA LEU A 287 -61.54 31.64 21.97
C LEU A 287 -61.84 33.15 21.98
N LEU A 288 -61.21 33.90 22.89
CA LEU A 288 -61.33 35.36 22.93
C LEU A 288 -60.84 36.04 21.64
N ARG A 289 -59.70 35.62 21.07
CA ARG A 289 -59.19 36.18 19.82
C ARG A 289 -60.07 35.87 18.62
N THR A 290 -60.61 34.64 18.54
CA THR A 290 -61.49 34.22 17.45
C THR A 290 -62.81 34.98 17.48
N MET A 291 -63.38 35.26 18.65
CA MET A 291 -64.60 36.06 18.78
C MET A 291 -64.38 37.56 18.50
N ILE A 292 -63.24 38.14 18.91
CA ILE A 292 -62.97 39.58 18.68
C ILE A 292 -62.49 39.87 17.24
N PHE A 293 -61.76 38.95 16.61
CA PHE A 293 -61.09 39.18 15.31
C PHE A 293 -61.45 38.19 14.20
N GLY A 294 -62.42 37.29 14.43
CA GLY A 294 -63.10 36.50 13.41
C GLY A 294 -62.29 35.43 12.67
N LYS A 295 -61.02 35.18 13.02
CA LYS A 295 -60.17 34.19 12.31
C LYS A 295 -59.25 33.42 13.26
N ASN A 296 -59.38 32.08 13.24
CA ASN A 296 -58.38 31.17 13.79
C ASN A 296 -57.07 31.24 12.99
N ASN A 297 -55.94 31.00 13.65
CA ASN A 297 -54.68 30.69 12.96
C ASN A 297 -53.82 29.78 13.83
N GLU A 298 -53.75 28.50 13.47
CA GLU A 298 -53.03 27.47 14.23
C GLU A 298 -51.53 27.51 13.94
N LYS A 299 -50.75 28.13 14.83
CA LYS A 299 -49.34 27.76 15.11
C LYS A 299 -48.80 28.55 16.31
N THR A 300 -48.21 27.83 17.26
CA THR A 300 -47.33 28.40 18.30
C THR A 300 -45.95 28.67 17.69
N PRO A 301 -45.46 29.92 17.66
CA PRO A 301 -44.07 30.21 17.31
C PRO A 301 -43.21 30.17 18.58
N ASP A 302 -42.20 29.30 18.60
CA ASP A 302 -41.11 29.46 19.56
C ASP A 302 -40.40 30.79 19.32
N TYR A 303 -40.30 31.62 20.36
CA TYR A 303 -39.78 32.97 20.24
C TYR A 303 -38.24 32.95 20.25
N VAL A 304 -37.64 32.98 19.05
CA VAL A 304 -36.19 33.10 18.87
C VAL A 304 -35.84 34.59 18.63
N PRO A 305 -35.07 35.25 19.52
CA PRO A 305 -34.50 36.56 19.23
C PRO A 305 -33.61 36.47 17.99
N THR A 306 -33.82 37.35 17.03
CA THR A 306 -33.01 37.43 15.80
C THR A 306 -32.47 38.84 15.63
N GLU A 307 -31.23 38.96 15.16
CA GLU A 307 -30.57 40.25 14.94
C GLU A 307 -31.40 41.17 14.04
N ARG A 308 -32.06 40.61 13.01
CA ARG A 308 -33.02 41.32 12.15
C ARG A 308 -34.17 41.96 12.94
N LYS A 309 -34.65 41.33 14.01
CA LYS A 309 -35.72 41.84 14.89
C LYS A 309 -35.20 42.93 15.83
N ILE A 310 -33.98 42.77 16.35
CA ILE A 310 -33.31 43.79 17.17
C ILE A 310 -33.02 45.04 16.33
N LYS A 311 -32.50 44.86 15.10
CA LYS A 311 -32.29 45.96 14.14
C LYS A 311 -33.59 46.70 13.83
N GLN A 312 -34.66 45.96 13.51
CA GLN A 312 -35.98 46.55 13.25
C GLN A 312 -36.54 47.33 14.45
N LEU A 313 -36.25 46.90 15.69
CA LEU A 313 -36.62 47.65 16.89
C LEU A 313 -35.78 48.92 17.08
N LYS A 314 -34.47 48.88 16.76
CA LYS A 314 -33.59 50.07 16.77
C LYS A 314 -34.04 51.10 15.72
N GLU A 315 -34.29 50.66 14.49
CA GLU A 315 -34.85 51.48 13.40
C GLU A 315 -36.19 52.13 13.83
N ASN A 316 -37.09 51.36 14.45
CA ASN A 316 -38.36 51.88 14.96
C ASN A 316 -38.21 52.88 16.12
N LYS A 317 -37.16 52.75 16.96
CA LYS A 317 -36.88 53.66 18.07
C LYS A 317 -36.37 55.01 17.56
N GLU A 318 -35.41 54.97 16.64
CA GLU A 318 -34.82 56.13 15.97
C GLU A 318 -35.87 56.98 15.23
N ILE A 319 -36.82 56.32 14.54
CA ILE A 319 -37.96 56.99 13.90
C ILE A 319 -38.89 57.68 14.92
N ALA A 320 -39.08 57.10 16.11
CA ALA A 320 -39.90 57.72 17.16
C ALA A 320 -39.19 58.92 17.81
N GLU A 321 -37.86 58.90 17.91
CA GLU A 321 -37.04 60.04 18.36
C GLU A 321 -37.11 61.20 17.35
N GLN A 322 -37.03 60.91 16.04
CA GLN A 322 -37.23 61.92 15.00
C GLN A 322 -38.62 62.57 15.07
N ILE A 323 -39.69 61.79 15.30
CA ILE A 323 -41.05 62.34 15.48
C ILE A 323 -41.14 63.27 16.69
N ARG A 324 -40.44 62.97 17.79
CA ARG A 324 -40.42 63.82 18.99
C ARG A 324 -39.82 65.22 18.72
N GLN A 325 -38.87 65.32 17.79
CA GLN A 325 -38.25 66.60 17.40
C GLN A 325 -39.12 67.45 16.47
N ILE A 326 -40.12 66.88 15.80
CA ILE A 326 -40.87 67.51 14.70
C ILE A 326 -42.17 68.20 15.17
N ASN A 327 -42.48 68.14 16.47
CA ASN A 327 -43.73 68.65 17.08
C ASN A 327 -43.98 70.18 17.01
N GLY A 328 -43.22 70.93 16.22
CA GLY A 328 -43.44 72.36 15.93
C GLY A 328 -43.98 72.68 14.53
N GLU A 329 -43.92 71.77 13.56
CA GLU A 329 -44.21 72.08 12.14
C GLU A 329 -45.18 71.10 11.45
N LYS A 330 -45.68 71.47 10.25
CA LYS A 330 -46.74 70.73 9.54
C LYS A 330 -46.29 69.34 9.06
N LEU A 331 -46.93 68.31 9.60
CA LEU A 331 -46.63 66.90 9.38
C LEU A 331 -46.98 66.40 7.96
N ASN A 332 -46.12 65.54 7.40
CA ASN A 332 -46.31 64.89 6.09
C ASN A 332 -46.98 63.50 6.16
N LYS A 333 -47.40 62.95 5.02
CA LYS A 333 -48.18 61.69 4.93
C LYS A 333 -47.47 60.46 5.53
N LYS A 334 -46.13 60.40 5.51
CA LYS A 334 -45.34 59.34 6.19
C LYS A 334 -45.36 59.50 7.72
N GLN A 335 -45.11 60.72 8.21
CA GLN A 335 -45.13 61.04 9.64
C GLN A 335 -46.53 60.80 10.24
N TYR A 336 -47.58 61.20 9.53
CA TYR A 336 -48.98 60.96 9.93
C TYR A 336 -49.30 59.47 10.05
N THR A 337 -48.77 58.64 9.14
CA THR A 337 -48.92 57.17 9.18
C THR A 337 -48.23 56.57 10.41
N LEU A 338 -47.04 57.06 10.77
CA LEU A 338 -46.33 56.62 11.98
C LEU A 338 -47.05 57.04 13.26
N ILE A 339 -47.57 58.27 13.34
CA ILE A 339 -48.40 58.73 14.46
C ILE A 339 -49.69 57.87 14.56
N LYS A 340 -50.28 57.46 13.43
CA LYS A 340 -51.44 56.54 13.38
C LYS A 340 -51.07 55.13 13.88
N ILE A 341 -49.86 54.64 13.61
CA ILE A 341 -49.33 53.41 14.23
C ILE A 341 -49.20 53.58 15.74
N MET A 342 -48.56 54.65 16.23
CA MET A 342 -48.30 54.87 17.65
C MET A 342 -49.61 55.05 18.46
N LYS A 343 -50.59 55.77 17.90
CA LYS A 343 -51.97 55.83 18.44
C LYS A 343 -52.63 54.44 18.50
N LYS A 344 -52.43 53.58 17.49
CA LYS A 344 -52.94 52.19 17.48
C LYS A 344 -52.33 51.30 18.57
N TRP A 345 -51.12 51.61 19.05
CA TRP A 345 -50.51 50.97 20.23
C TRP A 345 -50.79 51.71 21.56
N ARG A 346 -51.58 52.80 21.55
CA ARG A 346 -51.92 53.64 22.72
C ARG A 346 -50.73 54.20 23.52
N THR A 347 -49.56 54.34 22.91
CA THR A 347 -48.34 54.88 23.56
C THR A 347 -47.96 56.25 23.01
N THR A 348 -47.61 57.20 23.89
CA THR A 348 -46.93 58.45 23.50
C THR A 348 -45.52 58.16 22.94
N PRO A 349 -44.90 59.08 22.17
CA PRO A 349 -43.55 58.88 21.63
C PRO A 349 -42.51 58.52 22.68
N THR A 350 -42.47 59.24 23.81
CA THR A 350 -41.56 58.95 24.93
C THR A 350 -41.78 57.55 25.51
N GLN A 351 -43.03 57.14 25.73
CA GLN A 351 -43.33 55.79 26.23
C GLN A 351 -42.94 54.70 25.22
N TYR A 352 -43.15 54.93 23.91
CA TYR A 352 -42.76 53.98 22.87
C TYR A 352 -41.24 53.82 22.78
N ILE A 353 -40.49 54.93 22.87
CA ILE A 353 -39.03 54.94 22.92
C ILE A 353 -38.52 54.11 24.10
N ASN A 354 -38.95 54.43 25.33
CA ASN A 354 -38.51 53.72 26.53
C ASN A 354 -38.87 52.21 26.47
N THR A 355 -40.09 51.89 26.03
CA THR A 355 -40.53 50.48 25.86
C THR A 355 -39.72 49.73 24.80
N ALA A 356 -39.28 50.43 23.75
CA ALA A 356 -38.42 49.86 22.72
C ALA A 356 -37.00 49.62 23.24
N GLU A 357 -36.43 50.56 24.02
CA GLU A 357 -35.12 50.41 24.66
C GLU A 357 -35.10 49.21 25.63
N GLU A 358 -36.08 49.11 26.53
CA GLU A 358 -36.22 47.97 27.44
C GLU A 358 -36.31 46.64 26.68
N ARG A 359 -37.09 46.60 25.60
CA ARG A 359 -37.20 45.40 24.75
C ARG A 359 -35.88 45.08 24.06
N ILE A 360 -35.21 46.05 23.45
CA ILE A 360 -33.89 45.88 22.82
C ILE A 360 -32.91 45.30 23.84
N LYS A 361 -32.78 45.94 25.02
CA LYS A 361 -31.89 45.52 26.11
C LYS A 361 -32.20 44.11 26.60
N SER A 362 -33.49 43.76 26.75
CA SER A 362 -33.92 42.41 27.13
C SER A 362 -33.59 41.34 26.08
N LEU A 363 -33.70 41.68 24.79
CA LEU A 363 -33.42 40.77 23.67
C LEU A 363 -31.93 40.61 23.42
N GLU A 364 -31.14 41.65 23.63
CA GLU A 364 -29.67 41.60 23.62
C GLU A 364 -29.17 40.72 24.77
N ILE A 365 -29.68 40.90 25.99
CA ILE A 365 -29.36 40.02 27.13
C ILE A 365 -29.79 38.56 26.88
N GLN A 366 -30.91 38.31 26.21
CA GLN A 366 -31.33 36.95 25.83
C GLN A 366 -30.46 36.34 24.73
N LEU A 367 -30.08 37.12 23.72
CA LEU A 367 -29.19 36.69 22.65
C LEU A 367 -27.78 36.37 23.20
N GLU A 368 -27.26 37.22 24.09
CA GLU A 368 -25.95 36.99 24.71
C GLU A 368 -25.96 35.76 25.62
N LYS A 369 -27.02 35.57 26.42
CA LYS A 369 -27.23 34.34 27.20
C LYS A 369 -27.44 33.09 26.33
N GLN A 370 -27.90 33.23 25.08
CA GLN A 370 -27.97 32.12 24.13
C GLN A 370 -26.62 31.79 23.50
N LYS A 371 -25.78 32.80 23.19
CA LYS A 371 -24.38 32.60 22.81
C LYS A 371 -23.63 31.89 23.94
N GLN A 372 -23.57 32.50 25.14
CA GLN A 372 -22.94 31.94 26.33
C GLN A 372 -23.36 30.49 26.60
N ARG A 373 -24.67 30.17 26.58
CA ARG A 373 -25.15 28.79 26.78
C ARG A 373 -24.78 27.81 25.68
N LYS A 374 -24.56 28.28 24.45
CA LYS A 374 -24.12 27.47 23.32
C LYS A 374 -22.62 27.22 23.41
N ASP A 375 -21.87 28.29 23.67
CA ASP A 375 -20.42 28.28 23.86
C ASP A 375 -20.05 27.38 25.06
N ASP A 376 -20.71 27.55 26.22
CA ASP A 376 -20.64 26.67 27.41
C ASP A 376 -20.76 25.17 27.08
N VAL A 377 -21.65 24.82 26.15
CA VAL A 377 -21.99 23.42 25.82
C VAL A 377 -21.08 22.86 24.74
N GLU A 378 -20.64 23.68 23.77
CA GLU A 378 -19.68 23.28 22.75
C GLU A 378 -18.24 23.24 23.29
N GLU A 379 -17.89 24.08 24.28
CA GLU A 379 -16.59 24.10 24.97
C GLU A 379 -16.40 22.90 25.90
N LYS A 380 -17.43 22.56 26.70
CA LYS A 380 -17.39 21.50 27.73
C LYS A 380 -17.61 20.07 27.19
N THR A 381 -17.96 19.90 25.91
CA THR A 381 -18.10 18.55 25.32
C THR A 381 -16.75 18.06 24.77
N PRO A 382 -16.21 16.91 25.24
CA PRO A 382 -14.93 16.37 24.76
C PRO A 382 -14.86 16.16 23.24
N ILE A 383 -13.68 16.36 22.67
CA ILE A 383 -13.36 16.23 21.25
C ILE A 383 -13.68 14.82 20.75
N LEU A 384 -13.26 13.79 21.49
CA LEU A 384 -13.58 12.40 21.17
C LEU A 384 -15.10 12.16 21.20
N ASP A 385 -15.82 12.74 22.16
CA ASP A 385 -17.26 12.54 22.32
C ASP A 385 -18.06 13.18 21.16
N LYS A 386 -17.64 14.33 20.64
CA LYS A 386 -18.20 14.93 19.42
C LYS A 386 -18.07 13.95 18.23
N TRP A 387 -16.88 13.38 18.04
CA TRP A 387 -16.59 12.42 16.96
C TRP A 387 -17.33 11.08 17.13
N LEU A 388 -17.36 10.52 18.35
CA LEU A 388 -18.08 9.28 18.66
C LEU A 388 -19.59 9.42 18.42
N LYS A 389 -20.20 10.56 18.75
CA LYS A 389 -21.62 10.84 18.44
C LYS A 389 -21.86 10.88 16.92
N LYS A 390 -20.95 11.47 16.14
CA LYS A 390 -20.96 11.48 14.66
C LYS A 390 -20.92 10.05 14.09
N LEU A 391 -20.05 9.20 14.63
CA LEU A 391 -19.89 7.80 14.19
C LEU A 391 -21.05 6.90 14.64
N GLN A 392 -21.57 7.07 15.85
CA GLN A 392 -22.71 6.31 16.37
C GLN A 392 -23.99 6.58 15.57
N ARG A 393 -24.22 7.83 15.13
CA ARG A 393 -25.33 8.17 14.22
C ARG A 393 -25.21 7.43 12.88
N TYR A 394 -24.02 7.44 12.27
CA TYR A 394 -23.78 6.65 11.06
C TYR A 394 -23.97 5.14 11.30
N SER A 395 -23.48 4.61 12.43
CA SER A 395 -23.63 3.20 12.81
C SER A 395 -25.10 2.77 12.90
N LYS A 396 -25.94 3.58 13.58
CA LYS A 396 -27.40 3.32 13.66
C LYS A 396 -28.09 3.36 12.30
N ASN A 397 -27.78 4.37 11.47
CA ASN A 397 -28.47 4.58 10.20
C ASN A 397 -28.22 3.48 9.14
N ASN A 398 -27.17 2.66 9.29
CA ASN A 398 -26.84 1.58 8.35
C ASN A 398 -27.25 0.18 8.85
N ASN A 399 -27.94 0.10 10.00
CA ASN A 399 -28.61 -1.10 10.54
C ASN A 399 -27.80 -2.41 10.48
N TYR A 400 -26.59 -2.41 11.04
CA TYR A 400 -25.67 -3.56 11.01
C TYR A 400 -26.25 -4.80 11.74
N GLN A 401 -26.19 -5.95 11.06
CA GLN A 401 -26.55 -7.28 11.59
C GLN A 401 -25.79 -7.64 12.88
N GLU A 402 -26.35 -8.50 13.72
CA GLU A 402 -25.67 -8.93 14.96
C GLU A 402 -24.41 -9.77 14.68
N GLN A 403 -24.45 -10.61 13.64
CA GLN A 403 -23.35 -11.47 13.19
C GLN A 403 -22.96 -11.16 11.73
N PRO A 404 -21.71 -11.41 11.30
CA PRO A 404 -21.31 -11.27 9.90
C PRO A 404 -21.85 -12.43 9.02
N GLU A 405 -22.30 -12.11 7.81
CA GLU A 405 -22.69 -13.10 6.79
C GLU A 405 -21.58 -14.14 6.55
N GLN A 406 -21.87 -15.43 6.77
CA GLN A 406 -20.86 -16.51 6.79
C GLN A 406 -20.09 -16.64 5.46
N LEU A 407 -20.79 -16.54 4.32
CA LEU A 407 -20.16 -16.65 3.00
C LEU A 407 -19.22 -15.46 2.71
N LYS A 408 -19.60 -14.24 3.12
CA LYS A 408 -18.72 -13.07 3.09
C LYS A 408 -17.52 -13.23 4.03
N LEU A 409 -17.73 -13.71 5.25
CA LEU A 409 -16.67 -13.96 6.23
C LEU A 409 -15.62 -14.98 5.71
N ALA A 410 -16.06 -16.10 5.16
CA ALA A 410 -15.16 -17.12 4.59
C ALA A 410 -14.32 -16.55 3.42
N LYS A 411 -14.92 -15.70 2.56
CA LYS A 411 -14.19 -14.97 1.50
C LYS A 411 -13.14 -14.02 2.09
N LEU A 412 -13.43 -13.34 3.20
CA LEU A 412 -12.48 -12.45 3.88
C LEU A 412 -11.32 -13.23 4.51
N ILE A 413 -11.57 -14.30 5.26
CA ILE A 413 -10.51 -15.14 5.88
C ILE A 413 -9.57 -15.70 4.79
N LYS A 414 -10.14 -16.24 3.71
CA LYS A 414 -9.38 -16.73 2.54
C LYS A 414 -8.54 -15.62 1.90
N THR A 415 -9.07 -14.40 1.80
CA THR A 415 -8.35 -13.23 1.26
C THR A 415 -7.20 -12.79 2.17
N VAL A 416 -7.40 -12.79 3.50
CA VAL A 416 -6.35 -12.51 4.49
C VAL A 416 -5.23 -13.54 4.42
N LEU A 417 -5.57 -14.83 4.35
CA LEU A 417 -4.58 -15.91 4.25
C LEU A 417 -3.75 -15.79 2.97
N GLN A 418 -4.41 -15.56 1.83
CA GLN A 418 -3.73 -15.37 0.55
C GLN A 418 -2.75 -14.18 0.59
N LYS A 419 -3.17 -13.03 1.13
CA LYS A 419 -2.35 -11.80 1.21
C LYS A 419 -1.24 -11.83 2.27
N SER A 420 -1.37 -12.61 3.34
CA SER A 420 -0.41 -12.61 4.46
C SER A 420 0.97 -13.19 4.06
N PRO A 421 2.12 -12.59 4.47
CA PRO A 421 3.44 -13.16 4.16
C PRO A 421 3.64 -14.55 4.78
N PRO A 422 4.24 -15.52 4.07
CA PRO A 422 4.38 -16.90 4.56
C PRO A 422 5.32 -17.01 5.78
N TRP A 423 6.46 -16.34 5.74
CA TRP A 423 7.49 -16.37 6.79
C TRP A 423 7.37 -15.18 7.75
N LYS A 424 6.14 -14.81 8.13
CA LYS A 424 5.90 -13.81 9.17
C LYS A 424 6.24 -14.45 10.54
N ALA A 425 7.07 -13.78 11.33
CA ALA A 425 7.50 -14.28 12.63
C ALA A 425 6.29 -14.66 13.52
N PRO A 426 6.24 -15.89 14.06
CA PRO A 426 5.15 -16.40 14.90
C PRO A 426 5.19 -15.80 16.30
N GLY A 427 4.24 -16.20 17.16
CA GLY A 427 4.18 -15.80 18.57
C GLY A 427 4.85 -16.82 19.47
N GLU A 428 4.19 -17.13 20.60
CA GLU A 428 4.60 -18.19 21.52
C GLU A 428 4.28 -19.60 20.94
N ASP A 429 3.37 -19.65 19.95
CA ASP A 429 2.95 -20.84 19.19
C ASP A 429 4.05 -21.45 18.29
N GLY A 430 4.97 -20.62 17.78
CA GLY A 430 5.95 -21.03 16.78
C GLY A 430 5.40 -21.29 15.37
N ILE A 431 4.12 -21.05 15.08
CA ILE A 431 3.45 -21.46 13.83
C ILE A 431 3.53 -20.35 12.75
N PRO A 432 4.35 -20.50 11.68
CA PRO A 432 4.39 -19.50 10.61
C PRO A 432 3.18 -19.62 9.68
N THR A 433 2.73 -18.49 9.12
CA THR A 433 1.66 -18.40 8.10
C THR A 433 1.81 -19.40 6.96
N TYR A 434 3.06 -19.77 6.61
CA TYR A 434 3.41 -20.79 5.63
C TYR A 434 2.65 -22.11 5.83
N LEU A 435 2.54 -22.60 7.07
CA LEU A 435 1.87 -23.89 7.34
C LEU A 435 0.37 -23.82 7.03
N TYR A 436 -0.33 -22.75 7.44
CA TYR A 436 -1.74 -22.52 7.09
C TYR A 436 -1.98 -22.38 5.57
N LYS A 437 -0.97 -22.00 4.78
CA LYS A 437 -1.07 -21.93 3.31
C LYS A 437 -0.82 -23.27 2.62
N ILE A 438 0.06 -24.10 3.15
CA ILE A 438 0.54 -25.32 2.49
C ILE A 438 -0.18 -26.59 2.98
N LEU A 439 -0.61 -26.63 4.24
CA LEU A 439 -1.28 -27.79 4.83
C LEU A 439 -2.81 -27.61 4.80
N PRO A 440 -3.57 -28.44 4.05
CA PRO A 440 -5.03 -28.33 3.97
C PRO A 440 -5.73 -28.49 5.33
N ALA A 441 -5.18 -29.31 6.23
CA ALA A 441 -5.72 -29.49 7.59
C ALA A 441 -5.63 -28.19 8.41
N ALA A 442 -4.45 -27.55 8.45
CA ALA A 442 -4.27 -26.27 9.12
C ALA A 442 -5.14 -25.16 8.49
N ASN A 443 -5.31 -25.19 7.17
CA ASN A 443 -6.20 -24.29 6.44
C ASN A 443 -7.67 -24.44 6.90
N ARG A 444 -8.18 -25.68 6.98
CA ARG A 444 -9.54 -25.97 7.46
C ARG A 444 -9.72 -25.55 8.92
N TYR A 445 -8.81 -25.96 9.81
CA TYR A 445 -8.79 -25.56 11.22
C TYR A 445 -8.92 -24.04 11.38
N LEU A 446 -8.08 -23.27 10.70
CA LEU A 446 -8.06 -21.81 10.78
C LEU A 446 -9.40 -21.17 10.37
N ASN A 447 -9.97 -21.64 9.25
CA ASN A 447 -11.26 -21.15 8.77
C ASN A 447 -12.43 -21.51 9.71
N GLN A 448 -12.41 -22.72 10.30
CA GLN A 448 -13.45 -23.18 11.23
C GLN A 448 -13.34 -22.47 12.59
N HIS A 449 -12.13 -22.35 13.13
CA HIS A 449 -11.85 -21.65 14.39
C HIS A 449 -12.27 -20.17 14.32
N MET A 450 -11.89 -19.45 13.26
CA MET A 450 -12.33 -18.05 13.06
C MET A 450 -13.84 -17.92 12.88
N GLN A 451 -14.50 -18.83 12.16
CA GLN A 451 -15.96 -18.82 12.04
C GLN A 451 -16.66 -19.04 13.38
N ARG A 452 -16.16 -19.96 14.22
CA ARG A 452 -16.68 -20.19 15.58
C ARG A 452 -16.48 -18.98 16.50
N ILE A 453 -15.37 -18.25 16.37
CA ILE A 453 -15.17 -16.98 17.08
C ILE A 453 -16.17 -15.91 16.62
N PHE A 454 -16.35 -15.74 15.30
CA PHE A 454 -17.24 -14.72 14.76
C PHE A 454 -18.73 -15.06 14.83
N SER A 455 -19.12 -16.30 15.15
CA SER A 455 -20.50 -16.66 15.52
C SER A 455 -20.75 -16.65 17.04
N GLY A 456 -19.71 -16.47 17.85
CA GLY A 456 -19.78 -16.57 19.32
C GLY A 456 -19.75 -18.00 19.87
N ALA A 457 -19.70 -19.02 19.01
CA ALA A 457 -19.62 -20.43 19.40
C ALA A 457 -18.26 -20.84 20.03
N THR A 458 -17.28 -19.94 20.08
CA THR A 458 -16.01 -20.12 20.81
C THR A 458 -15.46 -18.74 21.21
N SER A 459 -15.07 -18.58 22.48
CA SER A 459 -14.43 -17.34 22.95
C SER A 459 -12.91 -17.42 22.83
N ILE A 460 -12.28 -16.27 22.61
CA ILE A 460 -10.83 -16.11 22.70
C ILE A 460 -10.36 -16.06 24.15
N ASN A 461 -9.14 -16.53 24.42
CA ASN A 461 -8.51 -16.60 25.74
C ASN A 461 -7.20 -15.78 25.80
N GLU A 462 -6.53 -15.72 26.96
CA GLU A 462 -5.30 -14.92 27.11
C GLU A 462 -4.19 -15.39 26.15
N ALA A 463 -3.96 -16.71 26.04
CA ALA A 463 -2.87 -17.28 25.25
C ALA A 463 -3.02 -17.05 23.73
N ASP A 464 -4.25 -16.93 23.22
CA ASP A 464 -4.50 -16.53 21.83
C ASP A 464 -3.96 -15.11 21.53
N THR A 465 -4.01 -14.23 22.54
CA THR A 465 -3.74 -12.79 22.40
C THR A 465 -2.39 -12.34 22.96
N ARG A 466 -1.70 -13.22 23.71
CA ARG A 466 -0.45 -12.92 24.41
C ARG A 466 0.71 -12.70 23.43
N ALA A 467 1.49 -11.64 23.65
CA ALA A 467 2.64 -11.34 22.81
C ALA A 467 3.98 -11.70 23.46
N THR A 468 4.88 -12.30 22.68
CA THR A 468 6.31 -12.32 23.01
C THR A 468 6.95 -11.02 22.52
N VAL A 469 7.44 -10.19 23.42
CA VAL A 469 8.07 -8.91 23.09
C VAL A 469 9.59 -9.08 22.96
N ILE A 470 10.12 -8.74 21.79
CA ILE A 470 11.56 -8.59 21.56
C ILE A 470 11.95 -7.11 21.58
N LEU A 471 13.16 -6.81 22.07
CA LEU A 471 13.70 -5.46 22.10
C LEU A 471 14.70 -5.27 20.94
N ILE A 472 14.45 -4.29 20.07
CA ILE A 472 15.35 -3.95 18.95
C ILE A 472 16.01 -2.60 19.25
N HIS A 473 17.34 -2.55 19.37
CA HIS A 473 18.07 -1.31 19.58
C HIS A 473 17.90 -0.35 18.38
N LYS A 474 17.62 0.94 18.63
CA LYS A 474 17.40 1.96 17.59
C LYS A 474 18.67 2.72 17.24
N LYS A 475 19.27 3.38 18.25
CA LYS A 475 20.44 4.27 18.19
C LYS A 475 20.77 4.75 19.62
N GLY A 476 22.00 5.20 19.82
CA GLY A 476 22.46 5.75 21.11
C GLY A 476 23.16 4.71 21.96
N ASP A 477 23.21 4.98 23.26
CA ASP A 477 23.73 4.09 24.29
C ASP A 477 22.89 2.79 24.41
N PRO A 478 23.50 1.59 24.27
CA PRO A 478 22.83 0.30 24.48
C PRO A 478 22.39 0.02 25.92
N GLU A 479 22.96 0.67 26.94
CA GLU A 479 22.57 0.42 28.33
C GLU A 479 21.26 1.15 28.70
N ASN A 480 20.87 2.18 27.95
CA ASN A 480 19.63 2.92 28.18
C ASN A 480 18.40 2.23 27.52
N PRO A 481 17.42 1.71 28.31
CA PRO A 481 16.27 0.99 27.75
C PRO A 481 15.38 1.83 26.83
N SER A 482 15.43 3.16 26.92
CA SER A 482 14.65 4.07 26.05
C SER A 482 15.12 4.04 24.59
N ASN A 483 16.36 3.61 24.35
CA ASN A 483 16.94 3.47 23.01
C ASN A 483 16.45 2.21 22.27
N TYR A 484 15.67 1.35 22.92
CA TYR A 484 15.09 0.14 22.29
C TYR A 484 13.67 0.39 21.75
N ARG A 485 13.24 -0.46 20.82
CA ARG A 485 11.86 -0.60 20.37
C ARG A 485 11.32 -1.97 20.81
N PRO A 486 10.25 -2.03 21.62
CA PRO A 486 9.52 -3.28 21.83
C PRO A 486 8.74 -3.64 20.57
N ILE A 487 8.87 -4.88 20.10
CA ILE A 487 8.10 -5.44 18.98
C ILE A 487 7.31 -6.65 19.47
N ALA A 488 6.00 -6.62 19.28
CA ALA A 488 5.07 -7.66 19.70
C ALA A 488 4.97 -8.79 18.65
N LEU A 489 5.64 -9.90 18.94
CA LEU A 489 5.44 -11.17 18.25
C LEU A 489 4.16 -11.82 18.79
N LEU A 490 3.26 -12.23 17.90
CA LEU A 490 1.90 -12.70 18.22
C LEU A 490 1.61 -13.92 17.35
N ASN A 491 0.76 -14.82 17.81
CA ASN A 491 0.37 -16.02 17.07
C ASN A 491 -0.25 -15.63 15.72
N ASN A 492 0.08 -16.35 14.65
CA ASN A 492 -0.24 -15.89 13.29
C ASN A 492 -1.73 -15.99 12.95
N ASP A 493 -2.47 -16.90 13.61
CA ASP A 493 -3.92 -16.99 13.54
C ASP A 493 -4.62 -15.80 14.21
N TYR A 494 -4.24 -15.39 15.42
CA TYR A 494 -4.71 -14.14 16.04
C TYR A 494 -4.43 -12.93 15.15
N LYS A 495 -3.20 -12.81 14.59
CA LYS A 495 -2.86 -11.73 13.64
C LYS A 495 -3.71 -11.75 12.36
N MET A 496 -4.29 -12.89 12.00
CA MET A 496 -5.23 -13.03 10.88
C MET A 496 -6.69 -12.81 11.29
N LEU A 497 -7.07 -13.10 12.53
CA LEU A 497 -8.36 -12.71 13.12
C LEU A 497 -8.46 -11.18 13.12
N THR A 498 -7.46 -10.49 13.66
CA THR A 498 -7.40 -9.02 13.68
C THR A 498 -7.29 -8.42 12.28
N ALA A 499 -6.60 -9.07 11.34
CA ALA A 499 -6.59 -8.68 9.93
C ALA A 499 -7.99 -8.79 9.29
N THR A 500 -8.76 -9.83 9.63
CA THR A 500 -10.13 -10.04 9.14
C THR A 500 -11.07 -8.94 9.67
N ILE A 501 -10.96 -8.58 10.96
CA ILE A 501 -11.66 -7.43 11.53
C ILE A 501 -11.22 -6.12 10.85
N THR A 502 -9.93 -5.97 10.53
CA THR A 502 -9.40 -4.77 9.85
C THR A 502 -9.97 -4.61 8.43
N LEU A 503 -10.20 -5.71 7.69
CA LEU A 503 -10.89 -5.64 6.39
C LEU A 503 -12.38 -5.30 6.57
N MET A 504 -13.07 -5.92 7.54
CA MET A 504 -14.47 -5.59 7.84
C MET A 504 -14.63 -4.10 8.23
N LEU A 505 -13.69 -3.52 8.97
CA LEU A 505 -13.69 -2.09 9.26
C LEU A 505 -13.57 -1.24 7.99
N LYS A 506 -12.60 -1.54 7.12
CA LYS A 506 -12.37 -0.78 5.88
C LYS A 506 -13.57 -0.78 4.93
N GLU A 507 -14.34 -1.88 4.89
CA GLU A 507 -15.56 -1.97 4.07
C GLU A 507 -16.74 -1.16 4.62
N ASN A 508 -16.80 -0.92 5.94
CA ASN A 508 -17.98 -0.36 6.60
C ASN A 508 -17.75 1.04 7.21
N LEU A 509 -16.51 1.53 7.27
CA LEU A 509 -16.20 2.88 7.76
C LEU A 509 -16.65 3.96 6.75
N PRO A 510 -17.30 5.04 7.20
CA PRO A 510 -17.65 6.15 6.32
C PRO A 510 -16.39 6.93 5.92
N LYS A 511 -16.35 7.45 4.69
CA LYS A 511 -15.19 8.17 4.12
C LYS A 511 -14.67 9.34 4.98
N TRP A 512 -15.50 9.95 5.81
CA TRP A 512 -15.10 11.05 6.71
C TRP A 512 -14.44 10.60 8.01
N ALA A 513 -14.57 9.32 8.41
CA ALA A 513 -14.05 8.83 9.70
C ALA A 513 -12.52 8.82 9.76
N ILE A 514 -11.85 8.69 8.61
CA ILE A 514 -10.40 8.90 8.49
C ILE A 514 -10.20 10.17 7.64
N PRO A 515 -9.79 11.31 8.24
CA PRO A 515 -9.63 12.59 7.54
C PRO A 515 -8.67 12.50 6.33
N PRO A 516 -8.91 13.26 5.24
CA PRO A 516 -7.95 13.39 4.14
C PRO A 516 -6.52 13.79 4.57
N GLU A 517 -6.42 14.54 5.66
CA GLU A 517 -5.20 15.04 6.30
C GLU A 517 -4.38 13.90 6.95
N GLN A 518 -5.03 12.79 7.32
CA GLN A 518 -4.35 11.56 7.73
C GLN A 518 -3.94 10.76 6.49
N LEU A 519 -2.65 10.78 6.19
CA LEU A 519 -2.03 10.20 5.00
C LEU A 519 -1.82 8.68 5.13
N ALA A 520 -1.91 8.11 6.33
CA ALA A 520 -1.82 6.67 6.59
C ALA A 520 -3.12 5.90 6.25
N ARG A 521 -3.73 6.18 5.09
CA ARG A 521 -4.99 5.59 4.62
C ARG A 521 -4.87 4.97 3.22
N GLU A 522 -5.89 4.23 2.79
CA GLU A 522 -5.87 3.55 1.50
C GLU A 522 -5.94 4.53 0.32
N ASN A 523 -5.36 4.10 -0.81
CA ASN A 523 -5.22 4.85 -2.07
C ASN A 523 -4.36 6.13 -2.01
N VAL A 524 -3.79 6.48 -0.85
CA VAL A 524 -2.87 7.61 -0.67
C VAL A 524 -1.41 7.15 -0.71
N TRP A 525 -0.52 7.95 -1.29
CA TRP A 525 0.93 7.65 -1.37
C TRP A 525 1.70 7.94 -0.06
N GLY A 526 1.00 8.01 1.07
CA GLY A 526 1.56 8.25 2.41
C GLY A 526 2.45 9.49 2.48
N THR A 527 3.66 9.31 3.03
CA THR A 527 4.67 10.36 3.22
C THR A 527 5.00 11.13 1.93
N MET A 528 4.94 10.49 0.76
CA MET A 528 5.20 11.15 -0.54
C MET A 528 4.16 12.24 -0.85
N GLN A 529 2.88 12.01 -0.51
CA GLN A 529 1.84 13.04 -0.67
C GLN A 529 2.03 14.16 0.36
N GLY A 530 2.37 13.83 1.60
CA GLY A 530 2.73 14.82 2.63
C GLY A 530 3.86 15.75 2.16
N MET A 531 4.98 15.18 1.67
CA MET A 531 6.08 15.95 1.09
C MET A 531 5.67 16.85 -0.09
N MET A 532 4.69 16.45 -0.90
CA MET A 532 4.19 17.29 -2.00
C MET A 532 3.30 18.44 -1.52
N ILE A 533 2.43 18.20 -0.52
CA ILE A 533 1.57 19.23 0.08
C ILE A 533 2.40 20.25 0.88
N ASP A 534 3.39 19.75 1.64
CA ASP A 534 4.38 20.52 2.40
C ASP A 534 5.15 21.47 1.48
N LYS A 535 5.85 20.95 0.47
CA LYS A 535 6.64 21.75 -0.48
C LYS A 535 5.78 22.72 -1.31
N ALA A 536 4.56 22.32 -1.68
CA ALA A 536 3.62 23.23 -2.33
C ALA A 536 3.26 24.43 -1.45
N THR A 537 3.18 24.23 -0.13
CA THR A 537 2.75 25.23 0.85
C THR A 537 3.90 26.15 1.26
N THR A 538 5.10 25.62 1.52
CA THR A 538 6.28 26.45 1.83
C THR A 538 6.72 27.27 0.61
N GLN A 539 6.79 26.67 -0.59
CA GLN A 539 7.21 27.39 -1.80
C GLN A 539 6.22 28.48 -2.22
N ILE A 540 4.90 28.28 -2.08
CA ILE A 540 3.92 29.33 -2.43
C ILE A 540 3.90 30.47 -1.41
N ALA A 541 4.26 30.22 -0.14
CA ALA A 541 4.48 31.27 0.85
C ALA A 541 5.73 32.09 0.52
N ARG A 542 6.86 31.41 0.24
CA ARG A 542 8.14 32.01 -0.20
C ARG A 542 7.98 32.90 -1.43
N MET A 543 7.40 32.37 -2.52
CA MET A 543 7.17 33.08 -3.78
C MET A 543 6.29 34.35 -3.61
N ARG A 544 5.46 34.40 -2.56
CA ARG A 544 4.57 35.53 -2.26
C ARG A 544 5.12 36.48 -1.20
N ASN A 545 6.31 36.21 -0.68
CA ASN A 545 6.89 36.83 0.50
C ASN A 545 5.89 36.95 1.68
N ARG A 546 5.34 35.81 2.12
CA ARG A 546 4.37 35.76 3.22
C ARG A 546 4.83 34.84 4.34
N THR A 547 4.57 35.28 5.57
CA THR A 547 4.72 34.49 6.80
C THR A 547 3.98 33.16 6.70
N ASN A 548 4.63 32.09 7.15
CA ASN A 548 4.06 30.75 7.21
C ASN A 548 4.73 29.97 8.34
N TYR A 549 4.03 29.89 9.47
CA TYR A 549 4.46 29.13 10.64
C TYR A 549 4.33 27.64 10.33
N SER A 550 5.44 26.92 10.41
CA SER A 550 5.50 25.46 10.27
C SER A 550 5.68 24.86 11.66
N THR A 551 4.73 24.02 12.07
CA THR A 551 4.72 23.43 13.41
C THR A 551 4.76 21.91 13.28
N TRP A 552 5.70 21.26 13.98
CA TRP A 552 5.82 19.81 14.08
C TRP A 552 5.44 19.35 15.47
N TYR A 553 4.71 18.23 15.56
CA TYR A 553 4.29 17.62 16.81
C TYR A 553 4.74 16.16 16.87
N ASP A 554 5.29 15.76 18.02
CA ASP A 554 5.75 14.41 18.35
C ASP A 554 5.05 13.97 19.66
N PHE A 555 4.56 12.74 19.72
CA PHE A 555 3.86 12.21 20.90
C PHE A 555 4.76 11.29 21.73
N THR A 556 4.82 11.52 23.05
CA THR A 556 5.60 10.69 23.98
C THR A 556 5.07 9.25 24.00
N LYS A 557 5.84 8.33 23.40
CA LYS A 557 5.53 6.89 23.32
C LYS A 557 4.11 6.62 22.80
N ALA A 558 3.73 7.26 21.69
CA ALA A 558 2.34 7.34 21.20
C ALA A 558 1.57 6.01 21.23
N TYR A 559 2.16 4.95 20.65
CA TYR A 559 1.55 3.61 20.60
C TYR A 559 1.37 2.98 21.99
N ASP A 560 2.22 3.30 22.97
CA ASP A 560 2.23 2.68 24.30
C ASP A 560 1.33 3.45 25.31
N SER A 561 0.86 4.65 24.93
CA SER A 561 0.17 5.60 25.82
C SER A 561 -1.36 5.62 25.70
N ILE A 562 -1.94 5.15 24.58
CA ILE A 562 -3.40 5.25 24.31
C ILE A 562 -4.26 4.64 25.44
N ASN A 563 -5.24 5.39 25.92
CA ASN A 563 -6.17 4.96 26.96
C ASN A 563 -7.12 3.83 26.45
N HIS A 564 -7.10 2.69 27.13
CA HIS A 564 -7.91 1.52 26.80
C HIS A 564 -9.42 1.73 26.92
N GLU A 565 -9.89 2.59 27.83
CA GLU A 565 -11.32 2.85 27.94
C GLU A 565 -11.83 3.70 26.77
N GLN A 566 -11.03 4.67 26.31
CA GLN A 566 -11.35 5.42 25.08
C GLN A 566 -11.36 4.51 23.85
N LEU A 567 -10.44 3.54 23.78
CA LEU A 567 -10.49 2.47 22.75
C LEU A 567 -11.78 1.64 22.83
N LYS A 568 -12.23 1.21 24.01
CA LYS A 568 -13.51 0.48 24.18
C LYS A 568 -14.71 1.34 23.79
N ARG A 569 -14.74 2.61 24.19
CA ARG A 569 -15.79 3.59 23.81
C ARG A 569 -15.87 3.73 22.29
N MET A 570 -14.73 3.83 21.61
CA MET A 570 -14.66 3.77 20.14
C MET A 570 -15.16 2.43 19.59
N MET A 571 -14.67 1.29 20.09
CA MET A 571 -15.06 -0.04 19.60
C MET A 571 -16.57 -0.29 19.67
N ASN A 572 -17.25 0.26 20.67
CA ASN A 572 -18.71 0.20 20.79
C ASN A 572 -19.45 0.94 19.67
N THR A 573 -18.90 2.05 19.14
CA THR A 573 -19.52 2.86 18.07
C THR A 573 -19.11 2.47 16.65
N LEU A 574 -18.09 1.61 16.48
CA LEU A 574 -17.61 1.18 15.16
C LEU A 574 -18.74 0.55 14.31
N PRO A 575 -18.78 0.81 12.98
CA PRO A 575 -19.74 0.22 12.06
C PRO A 575 -19.38 -1.26 11.79
N LEU A 576 -19.74 -2.13 12.72
CA LEU A 576 -19.41 -3.56 12.73
C LEU A 576 -20.55 -4.38 13.37
N PRO A 577 -20.69 -5.67 13.01
CA PRO A 577 -21.58 -6.58 13.73
C PRO A 577 -21.28 -6.63 15.24
N ARG A 578 -22.32 -6.87 16.04
CA ARG A 578 -22.26 -6.86 17.51
C ARG A 578 -21.19 -7.82 18.03
N ILE A 579 -21.18 -9.06 17.52
CA ILE A 579 -20.21 -10.09 17.92
C ILE A 579 -18.77 -9.70 17.57
N VAL A 580 -18.54 -9.03 16.42
CA VAL A 580 -17.20 -8.59 16.00
C VAL A 580 -16.66 -7.49 16.94
N ARG A 581 -17.53 -6.56 17.38
CA ARG A 581 -17.18 -5.55 18.40
C ARG A 581 -16.89 -6.18 19.76
N GLN A 582 -17.62 -7.23 20.13
CA GLN A 582 -17.38 -7.98 21.36
C GLN A 582 -16.04 -8.71 21.34
N VAL A 583 -15.74 -9.48 20.28
CA VAL A 583 -14.45 -10.17 20.09
C VAL A 583 -13.28 -9.19 20.13
N LEU A 584 -13.40 -8.03 19.45
CA LEU A 584 -12.36 -7.00 19.48
C LEU A 584 -12.15 -6.41 20.89
N ARG A 585 -13.22 -6.17 21.65
CA ARG A 585 -13.13 -5.70 23.04
C ARG A 585 -12.55 -6.76 23.98
N GLN A 586 -12.92 -8.03 23.80
CA GLN A 586 -12.37 -9.15 24.57
C GLN A 586 -10.87 -9.26 24.33
N ALA A 587 -10.43 -9.20 23.06
CA ALA A 587 -9.01 -9.27 22.71
C ALA A 587 -8.19 -8.20 23.43
N VAL A 588 -8.59 -6.94 23.33
CA VAL A 588 -7.88 -5.81 23.97
C VAL A 588 -7.92 -5.89 25.50
N GLY A 589 -8.97 -6.47 26.08
CA GLY A 589 -9.05 -6.73 27.53
C GLY A 589 -8.16 -7.88 28.03
N LEU A 590 -7.80 -8.82 27.14
CA LEU A 590 -6.96 -9.99 27.43
C LEU A 590 -5.47 -9.77 27.15
N TRP A 591 -5.10 -8.66 26.49
CA TRP A 591 -3.72 -8.37 26.08
C TRP A 591 -2.70 -8.46 27.24
N SER A 592 -1.80 -9.45 27.17
CA SER A 592 -0.63 -9.61 28.04
C SER A 592 0.65 -9.77 27.22
N ILE A 593 1.80 -9.41 27.79
CA ILE A 593 3.11 -9.58 27.14
C ILE A 593 4.09 -10.38 28.01
N ARG A 594 5.04 -11.05 27.36
CA ARG A 594 6.26 -11.58 27.99
C ARG A 594 7.47 -11.02 27.26
N VAL A 595 8.39 -10.37 27.97
CA VAL A 595 9.63 -9.85 27.37
C VAL A 595 10.64 -10.98 27.23
N LYS A 596 11.24 -11.13 26.05
CA LYS A 596 12.27 -12.13 25.77
C LYS A 596 13.67 -11.53 25.93
N ALA A 597 14.47 -12.11 26.80
CA ALA A 597 15.86 -11.74 27.04
C ALA A 597 16.76 -12.99 26.93
N GLY A 598 17.63 -13.04 25.93
CA GLY A 598 18.43 -14.24 25.62
C GLY A 598 17.54 -15.47 25.38
N LYS A 599 17.72 -16.50 26.20
CA LYS A 599 16.89 -17.72 26.21
C LYS A 599 15.62 -17.60 27.08
N GLY A 600 15.55 -16.62 27.99
CA GLY A 600 14.47 -16.47 28.98
C GLY A 600 13.27 -15.65 28.51
N LEU A 601 12.14 -15.84 29.21
CA LEU A 601 10.91 -15.05 29.08
C LEU A 601 10.49 -14.53 30.45
N SER A 602 10.07 -13.26 30.53
CA SER A 602 9.56 -12.68 31.78
C SER A 602 8.29 -13.38 32.30
N LYS A 603 7.91 -13.04 33.55
CA LYS A 603 6.52 -13.19 34.00
C LYS A 603 5.58 -12.39 33.08
N PRO A 604 4.30 -12.79 32.91
CA PRO A 604 3.33 -12.02 32.13
C PRO A 604 3.13 -10.60 32.67
N ILE A 605 2.97 -9.63 31.77
CA ILE A 605 2.66 -8.23 32.08
C ILE A 605 1.37 -7.86 31.35
N TYR A 606 0.31 -7.52 32.10
CA TYR A 606 -0.98 -7.16 31.52
C TYR A 606 -0.99 -5.74 30.96
N VAL A 607 -1.40 -5.59 29.70
CA VAL A 607 -1.43 -4.31 28.98
C VAL A 607 -2.69 -3.54 29.38
N LYS A 608 -2.54 -2.45 30.13
CA LYS A 608 -3.65 -1.57 30.56
C LYS A 608 -3.75 -0.25 29.78
N ARG A 609 -2.79 0.00 28.88
CA ARG A 609 -2.73 1.16 27.97
C ARG A 609 -1.88 0.80 26.74
N GLY A 610 -2.08 1.52 25.65
CA GLY A 610 -1.39 1.34 24.39
C GLY A 610 -1.96 0.25 23.48
N VAL A 611 -1.34 0.09 22.31
CA VAL A 611 -1.70 -0.86 21.25
C VAL A 611 -0.46 -1.63 20.78
N TYR A 612 -0.62 -2.91 20.44
CA TYR A 612 0.51 -3.78 20.12
C TYR A 612 1.32 -3.32 18.91
N GLN A 613 2.60 -3.01 19.12
CA GLN A 613 3.60 -2.74 18.08
C GLN A 613 3.97 -4.03 17.31
N GLY A 614 3.03 -4.56 16.53
CA GLY A 614 3.19 -5.80 15.75
C GLY A 614 1.88 -6.50 15.34
N ASP A 615 0.73 -6.09 15.88
CA ASP A 615 -0.60 -6.59 15.50
C ASP A 615 -1.12 -5.92 14.20
N THR A 616 -1.99 -6.59 13.47
CA THR A 616 -2.53 -6.10 12.19
C THR A 616 -3.57 -5.00 12.37
N ILE A 617 -4.37 -5.02 13.46
CA ILE A 617 -5.44 -4.02 13.70
C ILE A 617 -4.96 -2.79 14.48
N SER A 618 -3.88 -2.90 15.25
CA SER A 618 -3.40 -1.82 16.11
C SER A 618 -3.13 -0.48 15.38
N PRO A 619 -2.54 -0.45 14.17
CA PRO A 619 -2.42 0.79 13.40
C PRO A 619 -3.76 1.40 12.96
N MET A 620 -4.77 0.57 12.66
CA MET A 620 -6.12 1.05 12.32
C MET A 620 -6.82 1.66 13.54
N LEU A 621 -6.68 1.06 14.72
CA LEU A 621 -7.20 1.62 15.97
C LEU A 621 -6.54 2.96 16.30
N PHE A 622 -5.21 3.06 16.12
CA PHE A 622 -4.47 4.31 16.35
C PHE A 622 -4.91 5.43 15.39
N VAL A 623 -5.03 5.11 14.09
CA VAL A 623 -5.50 6.05 13.06
C VAL A 623 -6.94 6.51 13.31
N LEU A 624 -7.84 5.61 13.73
CA LEU A 624 -9.23 5.95 14.00
C LEU A 624 -9.40 6.80 15.27
N ILE A 625 -8.67 6.50 16.35
CA ILE A 625 -8.84 7.26 17.59
C ILE A 625 -8.22 8.66 17.48
N THR A 626 -7.07 8.80 16.83
CA THR A 626 -6.44 10.12 16.57
C THR A 626 -7.15 10.93 15.48
N ALA A 627 -7.95 10.30 14.61
CA ALA A 627 -8.80 11.00 13.65
C ALA A 627 -9.81 11.94 14.31
N SER A 628 -10.22 11.71 15.56
CA SER A 628 -11.07 12.64 16.32
C SER A 628 -10.46 14.04 16.43
N ILE A 629 -9.17 14.10 16.80
CA ILE A 629 -8.38 15.34 16.91
C ILE A 629 -8.25 16.01 15.53
N LEU A 630 -7.88 15.25 14.49
CA LEU A 630 -7.68 15.78 13.14
C LEU A 630 -8.99 16.27 12.48
N VAL A 631 -10.13 15.66 12.80
CA VAL A 631 -11.46 16.16 12.39
C VAL A 631 -11.77 17.48 13.09
N HIS A 632 -11.52 17.55 14.40
CA HIS A 632 -11.77 18.75 15.21
C HIS A 632 -10.92 19.94 14.79
N LEU A 633 -9.59 19.80 14.70
CA LEU A 633 -8.66 20.89 14.34
C LEU A 633 -8.95 21.54 12.97
N ARG A 634 -9.63 20.83 12.07
CA ARG A 634 -10.11 21.36 10.78
C ARG A 634 -11.51 21.97 10.87
N GLU A 635 -12.43 21.33 11.61
CA GLU A 635 -13.82 21.79 11.75
C GLU A 635 -13.97 22.93 12.77
N ASP A 636 -12.93 23.24 13.55
CA ASP A 636 -12.90 24.28 14.59
C ASP A 636 -13.11 25.71 14.03
N PRO A 637 -14.12 26.47 14.53
CA PRO A 637 -14.41 27.81 14.02
C PRO A 637 -13.30 28.84 14.24
N GLU A 638 -12.58 28.77 15.37
CA GLU A 638 -11.63 29.80 15.80
C GLU A 638 -10.30 29.64 15.07
N ILE A 639 -9.81 28.41 14.93
CA ILE A 639 -8.70 28.07 14.03
C ILE A 639 -9.03 28.54 12.60
N ASN A 640 -10.26 28.31 12.11
CA ASN A 640 -10.67 28.78 10.78
C ASN A 640 -10.70 30.31 10.68
N ARG A 641 -11.16 31.03 11.71
CA ARG A 641 -11.17 32.50 11.79
C ARG A 641 -9.75 33.07 11.75
N LEU A 642 -8.89 32.64 12.68
CA LEU A 642 -7.50 33.11 12.83
C LEU A 642 -6.63 32.82 11.61
N THR A 643 -6.84 31.66 10.98
CA THR A 643 -6.07 31.24 9.80
C THR A 643 -6.74 31.63 8.47
N LYS A 644 -7.93 32.24 8.51
CA LYS A 644 -8.75 32.61 7.33
C LYS A 644 -8.94 31.42 6.37
N GLY A 645 -9.16 30.23 6.93
CA GLY A 645 -9.33 28.96 6.21
C GLY A 645 -8.10 28.49 5.41
N LYS A 646 -6.88 28.91 5.79
CA LYS A 646 -5.63 28.63 5.04
C LYS A 646 -4.61 27.79 5.81
N HIS A 647 -5.01 27.19 6.94
CA HIS A 647 -4.17 26.20 7.59
C HIS A 647 -4.05 24.93 6.72
N VAL A 648 -2.94 24.22 6.85
CA VAL A 648 -2.72 22.94 6.18
C VAL A 648 -2.25 21.92 7.20
N ILE A 649 -3.06 20.90 7.47
CA ILE A 649 -2.74 19.82 8.42
C ILE A 649 -2.30 18.58 7.63
N MET A 650 -1.19 17.97 8.04
CA MET A 650 -0.66 16.74 7.46
C MET A 650 -0.28 15.80 8.60
N ALA A 651 -0.90 14.62 8.66
CA ALA A 651 -0.58 13.59 9.64
C ALA A 651 -0.18 12.29 8.93
N PHE A 652 0.80 11.57 9.48
CA PHE A 652 1.13 10.21 9.06
C PHE A 652 1.36 9.35 10.30
N MET A 653 0.35 8.55 10.67
CA MET A 653 0.29 7.91 11.99
C MET A 653 0.33 8.99 13.10
N ASP A 654 1.38 8.97 13.92
CA ASP A 654 1.68 9.85 15.05
C ASP A 654 2.50 11.10 14.68
N ASP A 655 3.19 11.12 13.53
CA ASP A 655 3.87 12.32 13.01
C ASP A 655 2.82 13.33 12.50
N ILE A 656 2.73 14.52 13.11
CA ILE A 656 1.84 15.60 12.65
C ILE A 656 2.65 16.86 12.31
N LYS A 657 2.43 17.42 11.13
CA LYS A 657 2.94 18.73 10.70
C LYS A 657 1.79 19.65 10.28
N VAL A 658 1.81 20.89 10.73
CA VAL A 658 0.81 21.92 10.40
C VAL A 658 1.50 23.16 9.83
N HIS A 659 0.84 23.82 8.87
CA HIS A 659 1.15 25.19 8.47
C HIS A 659 0.03 26.15 8.86
N THR A 660 0.37 27.33 9.42
CA THR A 660 -0.57 28.43 9.67
C THR A 660 -0.01 29.77 9.15
N PRO A 661 -0.87 30.72 8.74
CA PRO A 661 -0.42 32.05 8.31
C PRO A 661 -0.14 33.02 9.48
N THR A 662 -0.38 32.62 10.73
CA THR A 662 -0.33 33.45 11.95
C THR A 662 0.23 32.65 13.14
N LYS A 663 1.05 33.29 14.00
CA LYS A 663 1.63 32.67 15.23
C LYS A 663 0.51 32.19 16.15
N GLU A 664 -0.47 33.07 16.36
CA GLU A 664 -1.69 32.80 17.13
C GLU A 664 -2.51 31.61 16.59
N GLY A 665 -2.59 31.46 15.26
CA GLY A 665 -3.23 30.29 14.65
C GLY A 665 -2.47 28.98 14.93
N SER A 666 -1.16 29.02 15.13
CA SER A 666 -0.37 27.86 15.60
C SER A 666 -0.46 27.65 17.11
N ARG A 667 -0.67 28.71 17.91
CA ARG A 667 -0.88 28.64 19.36
C ARG A 667 -2.18 27.89 19.68
N ILE A 668 -3.33 28.35 19.17
CA ILE A 668 -4.63 27.69 19.35
C ILE A 668 -4.62 26.25 18.80
N MET A 669 -4.01 26.03 17.62
CA MET A 669 -3.82 24.68 17.06
C MET A 669 -3.03 23.75 18.00
N THR A 670 -1.99 24.27 18.68
CA THR A 670 -1.20 23.51 19.66
C THR A 670 -2.02 23.17 20.90
N GLU A 671 -2.80 24.13 21.42
CA GLU A 671 -3.63 23.98 22.61
C GLU A 671 -4.77 22.98 22.38
N GLU A 672 -5.47 23.07 21.26
CA GLU A 672 -6.53 22.13 20.88
C GLU A 672 -6.01 20.72 20.58
N LEU A 673 -4.81 20.62 19.98
CA LEU A 673 -4.13 19.33 19.79
C LEU A 673 -3.68 18.75 21.14
N ARG A 674 -3.15 19.57 22.05
CA ARG A 674 -2.77 19.18 23.43
C ARG A 674 -4.01 18.71 24.22
N ARG A 675 -5.15 19.42 24.13
CA ARG A 675 -6.45 19.04 24.72
C ARG A 675 -6.95 17.70 24.20
N GLY A 676 -7.05 17.55 22.88
CA GLY A 676 -7.49 16.31 22.25
C GLY A 676 -6.55 15.13 22.53
N ALA A 677 -5.24 15.36 22.61
CA ALA A 677 -4.26 14.33 22.96
C ALA A 677 -4.46 13.82 24.41
N GLN A 678 -4.67 14.72 25.37
CA GLN A 678 -4.89 14.38 26.77
C GLN A 678 -6.14 13.50 26.96
N GLU A 679 -7.24 13.77 26.25
CA GLU A 679 -8.45 12.91 26.25
C GLU A 679 -8.12 11.45 25.90
N LEU A 680 -7.19 11.23 24.97
CA LEU A 680 -6.78 9.90 24.50
C LEU A 680 -5.69 9.25 25.37
N GLY A 681 -5.18 9.94 26.40
CA GLY A 681 -4.01 9.53 27.18
C GLY A 681 -2.66 9.79 26.51
N LEU A 682 -2.65 10.48 25.37
CA LEU A 682 -1.43 10.95 24.70
C LEU A 682 -0.89 12.20 25.40
N ARG A 683 0.42 12.44 25.26
CA ARG A 683 1.07 13.70 25.63
C ARG A 683 2.02 14.12 24.53
N LEU A 684 2.08 15.41 24.26
CA LEU A 684 3.12 16.00 23.43
C LEU A 684 4.49 15.80 24.08
N ASN A 685 5.50 15.64 23.25
CA ASN A 685 6.89 15.55 23.64
C ASN A 685 7.55 16.88 23.27
N GLU A 686 7.47 17.86 24.17
CA GLU A 686 7.73 19.25 23.82
C GLU A 686 9.18 19.47 23.33
N ASN A 687 10.15 18.71 23.85
CA ASN A 687 11.54 18.66 23.38
C ASN A 687 11.75 18.08 21.95
N LYS A 688 10.70 17.51 21.33
CA LYS A 688 10.69 17.08 19.92
C LYS A 688 9.59 17.75 19.08
N CYS A 689 8.68 18.49 19.70
CA CYS A 689 7.85 19.45 18.99
C CYS A 689 8.70 20.65 18.54
N GLY A 690 8.20 21.45 17.60
CA GLY A 690 8.91 22.65 17.19
C GLY A 690 8.11 23.58 16.29
N LEU A 691 8.42 24.87 16.37
CA LEU A 691 7.82 25.96 15.59
C LEU A 691 8.89 26.66 14.75
N TYR A 692 8.67 26.82 13.43
CA TYR A 692 9.54 27.56 12.52
C TYR A 692 8.75 28.64 11.77
N SER A 693 9.29 29.86 11.73
CA SER A 693 8.88 30.92 10.80
C SER A 693 10.11 31.72 10.38
N ARG A 694 10.21 32.05 9.09
CA ARG A 694 11.32 32.85 8.55
C ARG A 694 11.33 34.28 9.07
N ASP A 695 10.15 34.87 9.28
CA ASP A 695 10.04 36.31 9.58
C ASP A 695 10.48 36.64 11.03
N GLN A 696 11.00 35.67 11.78
CA GLN A 696 11.68 35.83 13.08
C GLN A 696 13.23 35.79 12.96
N GLU A 697 13.81 35.91 11.77
CA GLU A 697 15.28 36.01 11.56
C GLU A 697 15.91 37.33 12.09
N GLY A 698 15.11 38.24 12.66
CA GLY A 698 15.58 39.40 13.43
C GLY A 698 15.29 39.29 14.93
N GLU A 699 16.01 40.08 15.74
CA GLU A 699 15.87 40.12 17.21
C GLU A 699 14.53 40.73 17.66
N VAL A 700 13.49 39.90 17.70
CA VAL A 700 12.26 40.20 18.46
C VAL A 700 12.34 39.43 19.77
N ILE A 701 12.64 40.14 20.86
CA ILE A 701 12.52 39.60 22.22
C ILE A 701 11.03 39.49 22.53
N ASP A 702 10.46 38.31 22.28
CA ASP A 702 9.12 37.96 22.71
C ASP A 702 9.10 37.92 24.25
N GLN A 703 8.16 38.64 24.89
CA GLN A 703 8.13 38.76 26.36
C GLN A 703 7.50 37.55 27.04
N ASP A 704 6.72 36.77 26.30
CA ASP A 704 6.12 35.50 26.76
C ASP A 704 7.03 34.29 26.47
N PRO A 705 7.08 33.28 27.36
CA PRO A 705 7.79 32.04 27.09
C PRO A 705 7.17 31.27 25.90
N PRO A 706 7.97 30.76 24.96
CA PRO A 706 7.44 30.19 23.73
C PRO A 706 6.69 28.87 23.97
N PHE A 707 5.43 28.81 23.52
CA PHE A 707 4.50 27.69 23.74
C PHE A 707 4.93 26.34 23.11
N LEU A 708 5.95 26.36 22.24
CA LEU A 708 6.73 25.25 21.70
C LEU A 708 8.15 25.76 21.39
N PRO A 709 9.20 24.90 21.39
CA PRO A 709 10.56 25.32 21.04
C PRO A 709 10.66 25.94 19.64
N GLU A 710 11.34 27.09 19.53
CA GLU A 710 11.61 27.70 18.22
C GLU A 710 12.76 26.99 17.50
N ILE A 711 12.48 26.53 16.29
CA ILE A 711 13.38 25.80 15.42
C ILE A 711 14.14 26.79 14.55
N ARG A 712 15.43 26.98 14.84
CA ARG A 712 16.34 27.81 14.03
C ARG A 712 17.28 26.97 13.15
N GLU A 713 17.67 25.77 13.60
CA GLU A 713 18.33 24.75 12.77
C GLU A 713 17.31 23.84 12.05
N ALA A 714 17.78 22.99 11.13
CA ALA A 714 16.90 22.16 10.30
C ALA A 714 16.24 20.99 11.06
N TYR A 715 14.91 20.96 11.08
CA TYR A 715 14.13 19.90 11.72
C TYR A 715 14.10 18.62 10.86
N THR A 716 14.27 17.45 11.47
CA THR A 716 14.19 16.16 10.74
C THR A 716 12.76 15.64 10.70
N TYR A 717 12.08 15.79 9.56
CA TYR A 717 10.71 15.32 9.34
C TYR A 717 10.67 14.19 8.29
N LEU A 718 10.02 13.07 8.62
CA LEU A 718 9.87 11.88 7.76
C LEU A 718 11.19 11.39 7.10
N GLY A 719 12.31 11.59 7.80
CA GLY A 719 13.66 11.18 7.36
C GLY A 719 14.45 12.20 6.53
N ILE A 720 13.95 13.43 6.36
CA ILE A 720 14.58 14.52 5.60
C ILE A 720 14.76 15.74 6.53
N GLU A 721 15.90 16.44 6.45
CA GLU A 721 16.12 17.70 7.16
C GLU A 721 15.43 18.85 6.43
N GLN A 722 14.62 19.64 7.14
CA GLN A 722 13.76 20.67 6.56
C GLN A 722 13.89 22.03 7.25
N LEU A 723 13.90 23.07 6.42
CA LEU A 723 13.46 24.43 6.71
C LEU A 723 12.51 24.85 5.57
N GLU A 724 12.33 26.16 5.32
CA GLU A 724 11.69 26.65 4.08
C GLU A 724 12.44 26.19 2.81
N ARG A 725 13.77 26.02 2.92
CA ARG A 725 14.65 25.41 1.92
C ARG A 725 15.06 23.98 2.31
N ASP A 726 15.37 23.15 1.33
CA ASP A 726 16.06 21.87 1.58
C ASP A 726 17.52 22.09 1.94
N THR A 727 18.01 21.43 3.00
CA THR A 727 19.42 21.55 3.38
C THR A 727 20.32 20.84 2.36
N GLN A 728 21.46 21.46 2.03
CA GLN A 728 22.51 20.80 1.25
C GLN A 728 23.08 19.57 1.99
N LYS A 729 23.04 19.59 3.33
CA LYS A 729 23.30 18.46 4.23
C LYS A 729 22.44 17.21 3.93
N ASN A 730 21.23 17.33 3.37
CA ASN A 730 20.48 16.16 2.86
C ASN A 730 21.24 15.41 1.74
N TYR A 731 21.86 16.13 0.80
CA TYR A 731 22.64 15.53 -0.29
C TYR A 731 23.90 14.83 0.26
N GLU A 732 24.63 15.46 1.19
CA GLU A 732 25.81 14.88 1.83
C GLU A 732 25.47 13.65 2.68
N ASN A 733 24.39 13.73 3.46
CA ASN A 733 23.86 12.63 4.25
C ASN A 733 23.51 11.42 3.37
N ILE A 734 22.80 11.60 2.25
CA ILE A 734 22.43 10.48 1.38
C ILE A 734 23.62 9.98 0.56
N GLN A 735 24.50 10.86 0.07
CA GLN A 735 25.73 10.47 -0.63
C GLN A 735 26.64 9.61 0.24
N THR A 736 26.82 9.99 1.50
CA THR A 736 27.63 9.24 2.49
C THR A 736 26.99 7.88 2.79
N LYS A 737 25.69 7.83 3.06
CA LYS A 737 24.95 6.58 3.31
C LYS A 737 24.95 5.64 2.10
N VAL A 738 24.82 6.18 0.87
CA VAL A 738 24.94 5.43 -0.39
C VAL A 738 26.34 4.85 -0.52
N LYS A 739 27.41 5.64 -0.35
CA LYS A 739 28.80 5.16 -0.41
C LYS A 739 29.02 4.03 0.60
N GLN A 740 28.85 4.31 1.90
CA GLN A 740 29.12 3.37 2.99
C GLN A 740 28.42 2.01 2.80
N LYS A 741 27.12 2.02 2.50
CA LYS A 741 26.37 0.78 2.32
C LYS A 741 26.64 0.08 0.99
N THR A 742 27.05 0.80 -0.05
CA THR A 742 27.51 0.20 -1.32
C THR A 742 28.81 -0.56 -1.10
N GLU A 743 29.77 0.01 -0.38
CA GLU A 743 31.02 -0.69 -0.01
C GLU A 743 30.75 -1.98 0.77
N VAL A 744 29.86 -1.94 1.77
CA VAL A 744 29.48 -3.14 2.56
C VAL A 744 28.85 -4.23 1.69
N ILE A 745 27.98 -3.88 0.74
CA ILE A 745 27.37 -4.88 -0.16
C ILE A 745 28.42 -5.43 -1.15
N PHE A 746 29.24 -4.56 -1.74
CA PHE A 746 30.17 -4.96 -2.81
C PHE A 746 31.41 -5.69 -2.30
N SER A 747 31.86 -5.45 -1.07
CA SER A 747 32.94 -6.20 -0.41
C SER A 747 32.52 -7.58 0.13
N SER A 748 31.22 -7.84 0.31
CA SER A 748 30.72 -9.12 0.85
C SER A 748 31.06 -10.35 -0.02
N GLU A 749 30.93 -11.56 0.52
CA GLU A 749 31.16 -12.81 -0.22
C GLU A 749 30.02 -13.22 -1.18
N LEU A 750 28.96 -12.40 -1.27
CA LEU A 750 27.77 -12.70 -2.06
C LEU A 750 28.06 -12.75 -3.58
N SER A 751 27.30 -13.57 -4.32
CA SER A 751 27.40 -13.60 -5.79
C SER A 751 27.06 -12.23 -6.40
N THR A 752 27.62 -11.91 -7.58
CA THR A 752 27.37 -10.63 -8.26
C THR A 752 25.88 -10.33 -8.42
N ASN A 753 25.06 -11.33 -8.74
CA ASN A 753 23.61 -11.15 -8.86
C ASN A 753 22.96 -10.76 -7.52
N GLN A 754 23.34 -11.38 -6.40
CA GLN A 754 22.86 -10.99 -5.07
C GLN A 754 23.35 -9.58 -4.67
N LYS A 755 24.60 -9.23 -4.97
CA LYS A 755 25.15 -7.88 -4.73
C LYS A 755 24.37 -6.81 -5.51
N VAL A 756 24.10 -7.06 -6.80
CA VAL A 756 23.28 -6.19 -7.65
C VAL A 756 21.84 -6.09 -7.12
N GLU A 757 21.22 -7.20 -6.71
CA GLU A 757 19.85 -7.22 -6.19
C GLU A 757 19.72 -6.44 -4.87
N LEU A 758 20.64 -6.64 -3.92
CA LEU A 758 20.69 -5.87 -2.67
C LEU A 758 20.96 -4.39 -2.91
N TYR A 759 21.89 -4.03 -3.80
CA TYR A 759 22.12 -2.65 -4.18
C TYR A 759 20.85 -2.00 -4.78
N ASN A 760 20.20 -2.69 -5.72
CA ASN A 760 19.01 -2.21 -6.42
C ASN A 760 17.74 -2.11 -5.55
N SER A 761 17.69 -2.82 -4.42
CA SER A 761 16.53 -2.91 -3.52
C SER A 761 16.70 -2.14 -2.21
N ALA A 762 17.91 -2.06 -1.66
CA ALA A 762 18.19 -1.37 -0.40
C ALA A 762 18.81 0.03 -0.59
N ILE A 763 19.74 0.19 -1.54
CA ILE A 763 20.50 1.44 -1.70
C ILE A 763 19.75 2.41 -2.60
N VAL A 764 19.42 1.95 -3.81
CA VAL A 764 18.73 2.74 -4.83
C VAL A 764 17.37 3.21 -4.31
N SER A 765 16.58 2.33 -3.70
CA SER A 765 15.28 2.68 -3.12
C SER A 765 15.36 3.72 -1.99
N ALA A 766 16.39 3.68 -1.15
CA ALA A 766 16.60 4.67 -0.10
C ALA A 766 17.08 6.03 -0.67
N ALA A 767 17.95 6.00 -1.68
CA ALA A 767 18.43 7.21 -2.36
C ALA A 767 17.29 7.97 -3.05
N ILE A 768 16.46 7.25 -3.81
CA ILE A 768 15.31 7.82 -4.53
C ILE A 768 14.33 8.55 -3.60
N TYR A 769 14.11 8.03 -2.39
CA TYR A 769 13.18 8.65 -1.43
C TYR A 769 13.64 10.05 -1.00
N VAL A 770 14.94 10.25 -0.77
CA VAL A 770 15.50 11.57 -0.42
C VAL A 770 15.59 12.44 -1.68
N LEU A 771 16.25 11.95 -2.73
CA LEU A 771 16.54 12.70 -3.96
C LEU A 771 15.27 13.13 -4.73
N GLY A 772 14.18 12.37 -4.61
CA GLY A 772 12.88 12.71 -5.22
C GLY A 772 11.98 13.62 -4.38
N ASN A 773 12.38 14.01 -3.16
CA ASN A 773 11.60 14.86 -2.26
C ASN A 773 12.25 16.21 -1.91
N ILE A 774 13.55 16.36 -2.15
CA ILE A 774 14.26 17.63 -2.04
C ILE A 774 14.07 18.49 -3.31
N TYR A 775 13.75 19.76 -3.11
CA TYR A 775 13.57 20.78 -4.15
C TYR A 775 14.50 21.97 -3.88
N PRO A 776 15.83 21.79 -4.01
CA PRO A 776 16.78 22.90 -3.96
C PRO A 776 16.52 23.91 -5.07
N ASP A 777 16.91 25.16 -4.82
CA ASP A 777 16.75 26.29 -5.75
C ASP A 777 17.57 26.15 -7.06
N GLU A 778 18.44 25.14 -7.15
CA GLU A 778 19.22 24.83 -8.35
C GLU A 778 18.37 24.24 -9.49
N LYS A 779 18.80 24.46 -10.73
CA LYS A 779 18.21 23.84 -11.93
C LYS A 779 18.27 22.31 -11.82
N LEU A 780 17.25 21.61 -12.34
CA LEU A 780 17.18 20.14 -12.35
C LEU A 780 18.46 19.46 -12.86
N ALA A 781 19.08 20.01 -13.91
CA ALA A 781 20.35 19.51 -14.45
C ALA A 781 21.49 19.47 -13.42
N THR A 782 21.53 20.43 -12.47
CA THR A 782 22.52 20.45 -11.38
C THR A 782 22.26 19.33 -10.37
N SER A 783 21.00 19.13 -9.98
CA SER A 783 20.61 18.02 -9.08
C SER A 783 20.87 16.65 -9.72
N LEU A 784 20.62 16.50 -11.02
CA LEU A 784 20.94 15.28 -11.76
C LEU A 784 22.45 15.08 -11.94
N LEU A 785 23.25 16.15 -12.07
CA LEU A 785 24.71 16.07 -12.07
C LEU A 785 25.26 15.58 -10.72
N LYS A 786 24.63 15.95 -9.58
CA LYS A 786 24.94 15.35 -8.27
C LYS A 786 24.64 13.84 -8.26
N CYS A 787 23.49 13.42 -8.80
CA CYS A 787 23.14 11.99 -8.92
C CYS A 787 24.14 11.21 -9.79
N LYS A 788 24.54 11.79 -10.93
CA LYS A 788 25.55 11.23 -11.84
C LYS A 788 26.92 11.06 -11.16
N LYS A 789 27.34 12.02 -10.32
CA LYS A 789 28.56 11.89 -9.49
C LYS A 789 28.48 10.74 -8.49
N MET A 790 27.29 10.37 -8.01
CA MET A 790 27.10 9.16 -7.19
C MET A 790 27.28 7.91 -8.05
N ASP A 791 26.65 7.85 -9.23
CA ASP A 791 26.81 6.75 -10.19
C ASP A 791 28.29 6.57 -10.64
N ASP A 792 29.07 7.65 -10.77
CA ASP A 792 30.52 7.59 -11.00
C ASP A 792 31.28 6.90 -9.87
N ASN A 793 30.95 7.19 -8.61
CA ASN A 793 31.59 6.56 -7.47
C ASN A 793 31.16 5.10 -7.29
N ILE A 794 29.90 4.77 -7.61
CA ILE A 794 29.41 3.39 -7.66
C ILE A 794 30.14 2.59 -8.75
N ARG A 795 30.40 3.19 -9.92
CA ARG A 795 31.24 2.57 -10.97
C ARG A 795 32.68 2.32 -10.52
N LYS A 796 33.29 3.21 -9.70
CA LYS A 796 34.62 2.98 -9.11
C LYS A 796 34.58 1.80 -8.13
N SER A 797 33.59 1.76 -7.23
CA SER A 797 33.39 0.67 -6.27
C SER A 797 33.21 -0.69 -6.94
N LEU A 798 32.42 -0.76 -8.03
CA LEU A 798 32.28 -1.98 -8.85
C LEU A 798 33.60 -2.48 -9.44
N VAL A 799 34.55 -1.59 -9.77
CA VAL A 799 35.89 -1.96 -10.25
C VAL A 799 36.79 -2.39 -9.10
N GLN A 800 36.77 -1.66 -7.98
CA GLN A 800 37.55 -1.96 -6.77
C GLN A 800 37.25 -3.36 -6.22
N HIS A 801 35.97 -3.78 -6.22
CA HIS A 801 35.54 -5.09 -5.72
C HIS A 801 35.47 -6.19 -6.80
N ASN A 802 36.11 -5.98 -7.96
CA ASN A 802 36.18 -6.93 -9.08
C ASN A 802 34.80 -7.42 -9.62
N ILE A 803 33.77 -6.59 -9.48
CA ILE A 803 32.41 -6.84 -10.01
C ILE A 803 32.28 -6.38 -11.47
N LYS A 804 33.13 -5.42 -11.87
CA LYS A 804 33.24 -4.88 -13.24
C LYS A 804 34.71 -4.75 -13.61
N GLY A 805 35.11 -5.20 -14.81
CA GLY A 805 36.45 -4.96 -15.34
C GLY A 805 36.72 -3.46 -15.57
N LYS A 806 37.95 -3.01 -15.33
CA LYS A 806 38.35 -1.59 -15.51
C LYS A 806 38.05 -1.09 -16.92
N THR A 807 38.37 -1.89 -17.94
CA THR A 807 38.20 -1.62 -19.38
C THR A 807 36.79 -1.88 -19.91
N THR A 808 35.96 -2.67 -19.24
CA THR A 808 34.59 -3.00 -19.67
C THR A 808 33.71 -1.74 -19.79
N SER A 809 32.85 -1.68 -20.81
CA SER A 809 32.03 -0.52 -21.12
C SER A 809 31.13 -0.08 -19.95
N ASN A 810 31.19 1.21 -19.61
CA ASN A 810 30.32 1.82 -18.59
C ASN A 810 28.83 1.79 -18.99
N ALA A 811 28.50 1.65 -20.28
CA ALA A 811 27.11 1.51 -20.73
C ALA A 811 26.50 0.16 -20.29
N ARG A 812 27.25 -0.94 -20.47
CA ARG A 812 26.81 -2.32 -20.18
C ARG A 812 26.43 -2.54 -18.72
N VAL A 813 27.02 -1.79 -17.79
CA VAL A 813 26.69 -1.80 -16.36
C VAL A 813 25.19 -1.62 -16.10
N TYR A 814 24.54 -0.74 -16.88
CA TYR A 814 23.14 -0.35 -16.71
C TYR A 814 22.15 -1.12 -17.61
N LEU A 815 22.65 -1.99 -18.49
CA LEU A 815 21.80 -2.88 -19.28
C LEU A 815 21.25 -4.02 -18.41
N PRO A 816 20.03 -4.53 -18.68
CA PRO A 816 19.50 -5.70 -17.99
C PRO A 816 20.44 -6.92 -18.10
N THR A 817 20.51 -7.73 -17.05
CA THR A 817 21.36 -8.94 -17.01
C THR A 817 21.05 -9.92 -18.16
N LEU A 818 19.77 -10.08 -18.51
CA LEU A 818 19.34 -10.89 -19.65
C LEU A 818 19.70 -10.30 -21.03
N LYS A 819 20.07 -9.02 -21.12
CA LYS A 819 20.67 -8.37 -22.31
C LYS A 819 22.20 -8.31 -22.23
N GLY A 820 22.82 -9.08 -21.32
CA GLY A 820 24.27 -9.18 -21.18
C GLY A 820 24.90 -8.09 -20.31
N GLY A 821 24.09 -7.25 -19.66
CA GLY A 821 24.57 -6.23 -18.72
C GLY A 821 24.81 -6.75 -17.30
N LEU A 822 25.07 -5.84 -16.36
CA LEU A 822 25.11 -6.15 -14.93
C LEU A 822 23.77 -5.91 -14.22
N GLY A 823 22.85 -5.14 -14.81
CA GLY A 823 21.54 -4.82 -14.21
C GLY A 823 21.58 -3.81 -13.04
N ILE A 824 22.68 -3.08 -12.86
CA ILE A 824 22.78 -1.99 -11.88
C ILE A 824 21.84 -0.85 -12.26
N ARG A 825 21.02 -0.37 -11.32
CA ARG A 825 20.19 0.83 -11.53
C ARG A 825 21.00 2.10 -11.26
N SER A 826 20.93 3.03 -12.20
CA SER A 826 21.48 4.38 -12.06
C SER A 826 20.64 5.22 -11.11
N ILE A 827 21.30 5.96 -10.23
CA ILE A 827 20.68 6.93 -9.33
C ILE A 827 20.17 8.14 -10.12
N GLU A 828 20.86 8.58 -11.18
CA GLU A 828 20.33 9.60 -12.12
C GLU A 828 18.98 9.15 -12.68
N LEU A 829 18.92 7.99 -13.33
CA LEU A 829 17.72 7.49 -14.00
C LEU A 829 16.55 7.26 -13.04
N GLU A 830 16.76 6.59 -11.91
CA GLU A 830 15.63 6.28 -11.02
C GLU A 830 15.13 7.52 -10.26
N THR A 831 15.95 8.57 -10.11
CA THR A 831 15.51 9.89 -9.62
C THR A 831 14.62 10.57 -10.66
N GLU A 832 14.99 10.55 -11.95
CA GLU A 832 14.16 11.05 -13.04
C GLU A 832 12.81 10.31 -13.13
N LEU A 833 12.84 8.98 -13.03
CA LEU A 833 11.62 8.17 -12.99
C LEU A 833 10.76 8.47 -11.74
N GLN A 834 11.37 8.88 -10.63
CA GLN A 834 10.63 9.31 -9.43
C GLN A 834 9.96 10.67 -9.61
N LEU A 835 10.63 11.62 -10.27
CA LEU A 835 10.03 12.92 -10.63
C LEU A 835 8.82 12.72 -11.55
N VAL A 836 8.91 11.81 -12.54
CA VAL A 836 7.77 11.41 -13.38
C VAL A 836 6.64 10.81 -12.55
N ARG A 837 6.91 9.85 -11.65
CA ARG A 837 5.88 9.26 -10.76
C ARG A 837 5.18 10.35 -9.91
N LYS A 838 5.93 11.36 -9.44
CA LYS A 838 5.39 12.48 -8.66
C LYS A 838 4.52 13.43 -9.49
N GLY A 839 4.94 13.81 -10.70
CA GLY A 839 4.13 14.64 -11.60
C GLY A 839 2.81 13.96 -11.97
N VAL A 840 2.87 12.71 -12.43
CA VAL A 840 1.67 11.93 -12.80
C VAL A 840 0.70 11.80 -11.62
N TYR A 841 1.19 11.53 -10.40
CA TYR A 841 0.32 11.48 -9.21
C TYR A 841 -0.27 12.85 -8.87
N LEU A 842 0.53 13.91 -8.86
CA LEU A 842 0.13 15.27 -8.52
C LEU A 842 -1.02 15.80 -9.41
N GLU A 843 -0.96 15.49 -10.71
CA GLU A 843 -1.96 15.89 -11.71
C GLU A 843 -3.26 15.10 -11.64
N ASN A 844 -3.21 13.82 -11.25
CA ASN A 844 -4.32 12.87 -11.40
C ASN A 844 -4.98 12.44 -10.08
N HIS A 845 -4.36 12.70 -8.92
CA HIS A 845 -4.93 12.32 -7.62
C HIS A 845 -5.85 13.43 -7.06
N PRO A 846 -7.09 13.13 -6.62
CA PRO A 846 -8.04 14.16 -6.20
C PRO A 846 -7.54 14.95 -4.99
N ASP A 847 -6.91 14.28 -4.02
CA ASP A 847 -6.45 14.90 -2.77
C ASP A 847 -5.20 15.78 -2.97
N THR A 848 -4.58 15.81 -4.15
CA THR A 848 -3.46 16.72 -4.47
C THR A 848 -3.88 17.95 -5.27
N LYS A 849 -5.18 18.14 -5.55
CA LYS A 849 -5.71 19.26 -6.36
C LYS A 849 -5.26 20.65 -5.86
N GLU A 850 -5.22 20.89 -4.55
CA GLU A 850 -4.76 22.17 -4.00
C GLU A 850 -3.24 22.36 -4.16
N ALA A 851 -2.45 21.29 -3.95
CA ALA A 851 -1.01 21.30 -4.17
C ALA A 851 -0.66 21.52 -5.65
N LEU A 852 -1.42 20.90 -6.57
CA LEU A 852 -1.32 21.12 -8.01
C LEU A 852 -1.57 22.59 -8.36
N GLN A 853 -2.63 23.22 -7.82
CA GLN A 853 -2.90 24.64 -8.02
C GLN A 853 -1.82 25.57 -7.43
N LYS A 854 -1.16 25.18 -6.33
CA LYS A 854 0.00 25.89 -5.78
C LYS A 854 1.20 25.77 -6.72
N PHE A 855 1.53 24.57 -7.21
CA PHE A 855 2.64 24.35 -8.15
C PHE A 855 2.41 24.98 -9.53
N GLN A 856 1.17 25.04 -10.04
CA GLN A 856 0.83 25.77 -11.28
C GLN A 856 1.09 27.28 -11.14
N LYS A 857 0.81 27.87 -9.97
CA LYS A 857 1.10 29.29 -9.68
C LYS A 857 2.61 29.56 -9.58
N LEU A 858 3.38 28.60 -9.06
CA LEU A 858 4.85 28.61 -9.07
C LEU A 858 5.40 28.51 -10.51
N GLN A 859 4.86 27.58 -11.32
CA GLN A 859 5.21 27.42 -12.74
C GLN A 859 4.97 28.70 -13.55
N ALA A 860 3.84 29.37 -13.35
CA ALA A 860 3.52 30.65 -13.98
C ALA A 860 4.44 31.82 -13.58
N LYS A 861 5.31 31.63 -12.58
CA LYS A 861 6.38 32.55 -12.18
C LYS A 861 7.78 31.98 -12.43
N GLY A 862 7.90 30.90 -13.21
CA GLY A 862 9.18 30.29 -13.59
C GLY A 862 9.84 29.42 -12.51
N TRP A 863 9.19 29.20 -11.36
CA TRP A 863 9.76 28.42 -10.26
C TRP A 863 9.79 26.92 -10.56
N ARG A 864 10.91 26.28 -10.26
CA ARG A 864 11.10 24.82 -10.38
C ARG A 864 10.12 24.08 -9.46
N ASN A 865 9.42 23.09 -10.01
CA ASN A 865 8.35 22.36 -9.33
C ASN A 865 8.16 20.95 -9.96
N PRO A 866 7.35 20.05 -9.37
CA PRO A 866 7.23 18.67 -9.86
C PRO A 866 6.70 18.54 -11.30
N ILE A 867 5.84 19.46 -11.75
CA ILE A 867 5.26 19.48 -13.11
C ILE A 867 6.36 19.79 -14.13
N THR A 868 7.13 20.86 -13.86
CA THR A 868 8.24 21.27 -14.75
C THR A 868 9.40 20.28 -14.77
N ASP A 869 9.66 19.60 -13.65
CA ASP A 869 10.68 18.55 -13.60
C ASP A 869 10.22 17.26 -14.30
N MET A 870 8.93 16.87 -14.22
CA MET A 870 8.39 15.78 -15.03
C MET A 870 8.45 16.10 -16.53
N GLY A 871 8.02 17.29 -16.95
CA GLY A 871 8.01 17.71 -18.35
C GLY A 871 9.38 17.59 -19.00
N ARG A 872 10.42 18.10 -18.32
CA ARG A 872 11.83 17.98 -18.76
C ARG A 872 12.32 16.54 -18.89
N VAL A 873 11.88 15.63 -18.01
CA VAL A 873 12.23 14.20 -18.12
C VAL A 873 11.52 13.54 -19.30
N LEU A 874 10.23 13.85 -19.52
CA LEU A 874 9.49 13.32 -20.67
C LEU A 874 10.05 13.85 -22.00
N GLU A 875 10.46 15.12 -22.04
CA GLU A 875 11.19 15.75 -23.15
C GLU A 875 12.55 15.06 -23.41
N LYS A 876 13.40 14.92 -22.37
CA LYS A 876 14.71 14.22 -22.43
C LYS A 876 14.60 12.83 -23.08
N TYR A 877 13.45 12.17 -22.97
CA TYR A 877 13.20 10.81 -23.41
C TYR A 877 12.20 10.65 -24.56
N GLU A 878 11.82 11.73 -25.25
CA GLU A 878 10.87 11.70 -26.38
C GLU A 878 9.56 10.95 -26.01
N CYS A 879 9.05 11.30 -24.83
CA CYS A 879 7.90 10.70 -24.14
C CYS A 879 6.80 11.74 -23.81
N THR A 880 6.81 12.89 -24.48
CA THR A 880 5.76 13.93 -24.37
C THR A 880 4.42 13.43 -24.92
N ASN A 881 4.44 12.82 -26.11
CA ASN A 881 3.26 12.37 -26.83
C ASN A 881 2.83 10.96 -26.35
N ILE A 882 2.72 10.78 -25.03
CA ILE A 882 2.08 9.59 -24.48
C ILE A 882 0.60 9.88 -24.43
N GLU A 883 -0.14 9.25 -25.33
CA GLU A 883 -1.59 9.14 -25.22
C GLU A 883 -1.94 8.53 -23.86
N VAL A 884 -2.54 9.37 -23.03
CA VAL A 884 -3.25 8.96 -21.82
C VAL A 884 -4.53 8.29 -22.31
N ASP A 885 -4.44 6.97 -22.52
CA ASP A 885 -5.61 6.08 -22.58
C ASP A 885 -6.58 6.46 -21.45
N MET A 886 -7.86 6.14 -21.61
CA MET A 886 -8.86 6.25 -20.53
C MET A 886 -8.69 5.20 -19.42
N GLU A 887 -7.43 4.88 -19.10
CA GLU A 887 -6.97 4.04 -18.00
C GLU A 887 -7.18 4.79 -16.67
N ARG A 888 -8.34 4.55 -16.06
CA ARG A 888 -8.76 5.14 -14.77
C ARG A 888 -7.89 4.71 -13.58
N ASP A 889 -6.94 3.79 -13.78
CA ASP A 889 -5.98 3.33 -12.78
C ASP A 889 -4.66 4.11 -12.88
N LEU A 890 -4.51 5.10 -11.99
CA LEU A 890 -3.32 5.94 -11.83
C LEU A 890 -2.01 5.12 -11.70
N LYS A 891 -2.05 3.94 -11.07
CA LYS A 891 -0.88 3.09 -10.89
C LYS A 891 -0.43 2.47 -12.21
N LYS A 892 -1.38 2.03 -13.05
CA LYS A 892 -1.06 1.51 -14.39
C LYS A 892 -0.61 2.62 -15.34
N LEU A 893 -1.26 3.79 -15.31
CA LEU A 893 -0.82 4.96 -16.10
C LEU A 893 0.64 5.32 -15.78
N THR A 894 0.96 5.43 -14.48
CA THR A 894 2.33 5.63 -13.99
C THR A 894 3.29 4.53 -14.48
N GLN A 895 2.86 3.27 -14.48
CA GLN A 895 3.67 2.15 -14.99
C GLN A 895 3.88 2.20 -16.52
N LYS A 896 2.86 2.58 -17.31
CA LYS A 896 2.94 2.74 -18.78
C LYS A 896 4.01 3.78 -19.14
N ILE A 897 3.97 4.94 -18.47
CA ILE A 897 4.91 6.05 -18.68
C ILE A 897 6.33 5.66 -18.23
N VAL A 898 6.49 5.18 -16.99
CA VAL A 898 7.80 4.76 -16.45
C VAL A 898 8.45 3.64 -17.27
N LYS A 899 7.65 2.71 -17.82
CA LYS A 899 8.12 1.66 -18.74
C LYS A 899 8.70 2.27 -20.02
N ARG A 900 7.95 3.16 -20.70
CA ARG A 900 8.37 3.78 -21.98
C ARG A 900 9.65 4.61 -21.81
N VAL A 901 9.78 5.35 -20.71
CA VAL A 901 11.02 6.09 -20.37
C VAL A 901 12.20 5.15 -20.16
N ARG A 902 12.02 4.02 -19.45
CA ARG A 902 13.08 3.00 -19.30
C ARG A 902 13.46 2.35 -20.63
N GLU A 903 12.50 2.05 -21.50
CA GLU A 903 12.76 1.47 -22.82
C GLU A 903 13.56 2.43 -23.72
N ARG A 904 13.21 3.72 -23.72
CA ARG A 904 13.98 4.78 -24.40
C ARG A 904 15.39 4.93 -23.82
N GLN A 905 15.57 4.89 -22.51
CA GLN A 905 16.90 4.92 -21.89
C GLN A 905 17.73 3.67 -22.24
N ILE A 906 17.13 2.46 -22.25
CA ILE A 906 17.82 1.23 -22.65
C ILE A 906 18.33 1.34 -24.08
N ALA A 907 17.51 1.80 -25.03
CA ALA A 907 17.94 2.01 -26.42
C ALA A 907 19.12 3.01 -26.53
N ARG A 908 19.13 4.10 -25.74
CA ARG A 908 20.23 5.07 -25.69
C ARG A 908 21.51 4.49 -25.06
N ILE A 909 21.38 3.54 -24.14
CA ILE A 909 22.52 2.80 -23.56
C ILE A 909 23.05 1.77 -24.57
N GLU A 910 22.16 1.06 -25.28
CA GLU A 910 22.50 0.10 -26.34
C GLU A 910 23.30 0.77 -27.47
N VAL A 911 22.88 1.93 -27.96
CA VAL A 911 23.65 2.72 -28.96
C VAL A 911 25.03 3.11 -28.45
N LYS A 912 25.15 3.56 -27.19
CA LYS A 912 26.44 3.91 -26.57
C LYS A 912 27.36 2.71 -26.37
N TRP A 913 26.80 1.53 -26.08
CA TRP A 913 27.56 0.29 -25.98
C TRP A 913 28.03 -0.19 -27.36
N ALA A 914 27.17 -0.05 -28.38
CA ALA A 914 27.43 -0.42 -29.77
C ALA A 914 28.25 0.63 -30.57
N THR A 915 28.78 1.69 -29.97
CA THR A 915 29.47 2.74 -30.75
C THR A 915 30.80 2.26 -31.36
N HIS A 916 31.70 1.69 -30.54
CA HIS A 916 33.10 1.45 -30.96
C HIS A 916 33.47 -0.02 -31.19
N MET A 917 32.72 -0.99 -30.66
CA MET A 917 33.13 -2.41 -30.62
C MET A 917 32.27 -3.29 -31.55
N HIS A 918 32.86 -4.30 -32.21
CA HIS A 918 32.15 -5.17 -33.16
C HIS A 918 31.11 -6.09 -32.52
N TYR A 919 31.44 -6.69 -31.37
CA TYR A 919 30.53 -7.60 -30.66
C TYR A 919 29.24 -6.91 -30.15
N PRO A 920 29.29 -5.77 -29.43
CA PRO A 920 28.09 -5.03 -29.04
C PRO A 920 27.22 -4.60 -30.23
N LYS A 921 27.83 -4.24 -31.38
CA LYS A 921 27.09 -3.98 -32.64
C LYS A 921 26.27 -5.18 -33.10
N ARG A 922 26.79 -6.42 -32.98
CA ARG A 922 26.04 -7.65 -33.28
C ARG A 922 24.95 -7.93 -32.24
N VAL A 923 25.23 -7.76 -30.94
CA VAL A 923 24.22 -7.95 -29.87
C VAL A 923 23.03 -7.01 -30.08
N VAL A 924 23.28 -5.72 -30.29
CA VAL A 924 22.22 -4.72 -30.49
C VAL A 924 21.46 -4.95 -31.81
N LYS A 925 22.11 -5.47 -32.86
CA LYS A 925 21.45 -5.85 -34.13
C LYS A 925 20.46 -7.01 -33.97
N GLU A 926 20.71 -7.97 -33.07
CA GLU A 926 19.75 -9.04 -32.75
C GLU A 926 18.64 -8.56 -31.77
N GLY A 927 18.86 -7.45 -31.07
CA GLY A 927 17.85 -6.71 -30.31
C GLY A 927 17.20 -7.54 -29.20
N ASN A 928 15.90 -7.82 -29.34
CA ASN A 928 15.15 -8.63 -28.37
C ASN A 928 15.17 -10.14 -28.67
N LYS A 929 15.83 -10.60 -29.75
CA LYS A 929 15.97 -12.04 -30.05
C LYS A 929 17.08 -12.70 -29.25
N ILE A 930 18.11 -11.94 -28.86
CA ILE A 930 19.26 -12.42 -28.09
C ILE A 930 19.03 -12.26 -26.58
N THR A 931 19.44 -13.27 -25.82
CA THR A 931 19.42 -13.28 -24.35
C THR A 931 20.69 -13.88 -23.76
N PHE A 932 20.96 -13.60 -22.48
CA PHE A 932 22.13 -14.07 -21.75
C PHE A 932 21.73 -14.85 -20.47
N PRO A 933 21.17 -16.08 -20.58
CA PRO A 933 20.68 -16.82 -19.42
C PRO A 933 21.77 -17.09 -18.36
N ALA A 934 22.98 -17.42 -18.78
CA ALA A 934 24.14 -17.69 -17.92
C ALA A 934 24.38 -16.59 -16.88
N TYR A 935 24.22 -15.32 -17.28
CA TYR A 935 24.51 -14.17 -16.42
C TYR A 935 23.51 -14.03 -15.28
N THR A 936 22.34 -14.68 -15.36
CA THR A 936 21.36 -14.75 -14.26
C THR A 936 21.58 -15.91 -13.29
N SER A 937 22.60 -16.75 -13.52
CA SER A 937 22.95 -17.85 -12.62
C SER A 937 23.55 -17.32 -11.31
N PRO A 938 23.10 -17.79 -10.13
CA PRO A 938 23.80 -17.51 -8.87
C PRO A 938 25.14 -18.26 -8.78
N PHE A 939 25.35 -19.28 -9.62
CA PHE A 939 26.58 -20.08 -9.68
C PHE A 939 27.60 -19.52 -10.68
N LEU A 940 27.34 -18.38 -11.32
CA LEU A 940 28.34 -17.66 -12.11
C LEU A 940 28.94 -16.57 -11.22
N ASP A 941 30.19 -16.77 -10.81
CA ASP A 941 30.94 -15.85 -9.98
C ASP A 941 31.33 -14.55 -10.71
N GLY A 942 31.67 -13.54 -9.92
CA GLY A 942 31.95 -12.19 -10.42
C GLY A 942 33.19 -12.07 -11.29
N TRP A 943 34.22 -12.89 -11.07
CA TRP A 943 35.44 -12.82 -11.88
C TRP A 943 35.24 -13.52 -13.23
N ARG A 944 34.56 -14.67 -13.29
CA ARG A 944 34.18 -15.31 -14.55
C ARG A 944 33.26 -14.41 -15.36
N LEU A 945 32.26 -13.79 -14.73
CA LEU A 945 31.37 -12.84 -15.40
C LEU A 945 32.15 -11.63 -15.95
N THR A 946 33.04 -11.03 -15.14
CA THR A 946 33.91 -9.91 -15.57
C THR A 946 34.80 -10.30 -16.75
N LEU A 947 35.44 -11.47 -16.68
CA LEU A 947 36.31 -11.99 -17.74
C LEU A 947 35.53 -12.22 -19.04
N LEU A 948 34.33 -12.82 -18.97
CA LEU A 948 33.47 -13.04 -20.14
C LEU A 948 32.97 -11.73 -20.74
N GLN A 949 32.62 -10.74 -19.92
CA GLN A 949 32.22 -9.42 -20.42
C GLN A 949 33.39 -8.69 -21.11
N ALA A 950 34.60 -8.75 -20.54
CA ALA A 950 35.80 -8.18 -21.14
C ALA A 950 36.26 -8.92 -22.42
N ALA A 951 36.17 -10.26 -22.45
CA ALA A 951 36.47 -11.07 -23.63
C ALA A 951 35.54 -10.71 -24.80
N ALA A 952 34.24 -10.62 -24.51
CA ALA A 952 33.22 -10.24 -25.47
C ALA A 952 33.41 -8.82 -26.01
N GLU A 953 34.02 -7.90 -25.26
CA GLU A 953 34.32 -6.53 -25.74
C GLU A 953 35.74 -6.39 -26.31
N GLU A 954 36.49 -7.50 -26.43
CA GLU A 954 37.88 -7.54 -26.89
C GLU A 954 38.82 -6.64 -26.03
N GLN A 955 38.46 -6.49 -24.73
CA GLN A 955 39.06 -5.61 -23.73
C GLN A 955 40.00 -6.33 -22.73
N ILE A 956 40.39 -7.57 -23.03
CA ILE A 956 41.38 -8.32 -22.24
C ILE A 956 42.79 -7.90 -22.68
N HIS A 957 43.61 -7.46 -21.73
CA HIS A 957 45.01 -7.13 -21.99
C HIS A 957 45.78 -8.36 -22.50
N GLY A 958 46.52 -8.22 -23.61
CA GLY A 958 47.23 -9.32 -24.27
C GLY A 958 46.38 -10.30 -25.10
N LEU A 959 45.04 -10.20 -25.07
CA LEU A 959 44.11 -10.95 -25.94
C LEU A 959 43.10 -10.01 -26.65
N GLY A 960 43.40 -8.72 -26.71
CA GLY A 960 42.49 -7.67 -27.19
C GLY A 960 42.62 -7.34 -28.67
N ALA A 961 41.80 -6.39 -29.15
CA ALA A 961 41.73 -6.04 -30.57
C ALA A 961 42.94 -5.21 -31.09
N ILE A 962 43.68 -4.52 -30.20
CA ILE A 962 44.71 -3.52 -30.55
C ILE A 962 45.88 -4.18 -31.31
N PRO A 963 46.17 -3.80 -32.58
CA PRO A 963 47.18 -4.46 -33.42
C PRO A 963 48.58 -4.55 -32.79
N GLU A 964 49.04 -3.47 -32.16
CA GLU A 964 50.37 -3.33 -31.52
C GLU A 964 50.68 -4.41 -30.47
N TYR A 965 49.66 -5.00 -29.86
CA TYR A 965 49.80 -6.02 -28.81
C TYR A 965 49.45 -7.43 -29.29
N ARG A 966 49.08 -7.60 -30.57
CA ARG A 966 48.78 -8.92 -31.12
C ARG A 966 50.06 -9.72 -31.31
N ARG A 967 49.98 -11.00 -30.94
CA ARG A 967 51.03 -11.99 -31.12
C ARG A 967 50.42 -13.19 -31.83
N ARG A 968 51.21 -13.91 -32.64
CA ARG A 968 50.80 -15.22 -33.16
C ARG A 968 50.42 -16.12 -31.98
N CYS A 969 49.38 -16.93 -32.15
CA CYS A 969 48.88 -17.81 -31.11
C CYS A 969 49.97 -18.74 -30.53
N ARG A 970 50.10 -18.76 -29.20
CA ARG A 970 51.03 -19.62 -28.44
C ARG A 970 50.71 -21.13 -28.51
N ARG A 971 49.79 -21.54 -29.39
CA ARG A 971 49.61 -22.95 -29.85
C ARG A 971 50.13 -23.19 -31.28
N GLY A 972 50.83 -22.24 -31.90
CA GLY A 972 51.51 -22.40 -33.18
C GLY A 972 50.65 -22.28 -34.44
N CYS A 973 49.32 -22.07 -34.33
CA CYS A 973 48.48 -21.84 -35.50
C CYS A 973 48.65 -20.42 -36.08
N ALA A 974 48.38 -20.25 -37.37
CA ALA A 974 48.65 -19.02 -38.13
C ALA A 974 47.84 -17.75 -37.74
N ASN A 975 46.96 -17.82 -36.73
CA ASN A 975 46.09 -16.73 -36.30
C ASN A 975 46.67 -15.91 -35.12
N ASP A 976 46.26 -14.65 -35.02
CA ASP A 976 46.47 -13.79 -33.85
C ASP A 976 45.81 -14.37 -32.58
N GLU A 977 46.48 -14.26 -31.43
CA GLU A 977 45.90 -14.68 -30.13
C GLU A 977 44.91 -13.63 -29.58
N THR A 978 43.75 -13.53 -30.21
CA THR A 978 42.62 -12.74 -29.72
C THR A 978 41.71 -13.56 -28.80
N ALA A 979 40.94 -12.89 -27.93
CA ALA A 979 39.91 -13.54 -27.12
C ALA A 979 38.87 -14.29 -27.98
N TYR A 980 38.50 -13.72 -29.14
CA TYR A 980 37.72 -14.39 -30.18
C TYR A 980 38.38 -15.70 -30.63
N HIS A 981 39.64 -15.65 -31.11
CA HIS A 981 40.36 -16.82 -31.58
C HIS A 981 40.48 -17.91 -30.49
N VAL A 982 40.89 -17.54 -29.29
CA VAL A 982 41.02 -18.44 -28.13
C VAL A 982 39.69 -19.08 -27.74
N ALA A 983 38.58 -18.35 -27.84
CA ALA A 983 37.25 -18.87 -27.49
C ALA A 983 36.58 -19.69 -28.62
N THR A 984 37.02 -19.59 -29.88
CA THR A 984 36.24 -20.09 -31.03
C THR A 984 37.01 -20.93 -32.06
N ALA A 985 38.27 -20.58 -32.35
CA ALA A 985 38.96 -21.01 -33.58
C ALA A 985 40.38 -21.55 -33.36
N CYS A 986 40.86 -21.59 -32.11
CA CYS A 986 42.16 -22.17 -31.77
C CYS A 986 42.13 -23.71 -31.81
N PRO A 987 42.85 -24.38 -32.74
CA PRO A 987 42.82 -25.83 -32.87
C PRO A 987 43.31 -26.50 -31.58
N SER A 988 42.37 -27.03 -30.79
CA SER A 988 42.66 -27.64 -29.49
C SER A 988 41.48 -28.40 -28.90
N ASN A 989 41.78 -29.49 -28.20
CA ASN A 989 40.79 -30.44 -27.67
C ASN A 989 39.86 -29.85 -26.59
N GLU A 990 40.19 -28.66 -26.06
CA GLU A 990 39.36 -27.94 -25.08
C GLU A 990 37.98 -27.55 -25.65
N PHE A 991 37.83 -27.41 -26.98
CA PHE A 991 36.54 -27.19 -27.61
C PHE A 991 35.68 -28.45 -27.67
N ILE A 992 36.29 -29.64 -27.84
CA ILE A 992 35.57 -30.93 -27.81
C ILE A 992 34.96 -31.12 -26.42
N THR A 993 35.77 -30.96 -25.38
CA THR A 993 35.31 -30.98 -23.97
C THR A 993 34.16 -30.00 -23.71
N ARG A 994 34.19 -28.82 -24.33
CA ARG A 994 33.12 -27.81 -24.17
C ARG A 994 31.81 -28.21 -24.86
N HIS A 995 31.88 -28.88 -26.02
CA HIS A 995 30.70 -29.40 -26.73
C HIS A 995 30.11 -30.63 -26.03
N ASP A 996 30.94 -31.61 -25.65
CA ASP A 996 30.55 -32.82 -24.88
C ASP A 996 29.68 -32.46 -23.67
N ASN A 997 30.04 -31.40 -22.93
CA ASN A 997 29.29 -30.93 -21.77
C ASN A 997 27.86 -30.46 -22.11
N LEU A 998 27.62 -29.88 -23.30
CA LEU A 998 26.27 -29.50 -23.72
C LEU A 998 25.46 -30.72 -24.17
N VAL A 999 26.08 -31.66 -24.88
CA VAL A 999 25.48 -32.96 -25.22
C VAL A 999 25.03 -33.68 -23.94
N TYR A 1000 25.89 -33.74 -22.93
CA TYR A 1000 25.59 -34.29 -21.61
C TYR A 1000 24.34 -33.65 -20.97
N TRP A 1001 24.24 -32.31 -20.94
CA TRP A 1001 23.09 -31.63 -20.33
C TRP A 1001 21.78 -31.89 -21.09
N ILE A 1002 21.83 -32.00 -22.42
CA ILE A 1002 20.66 -32.29 -23.26
C ILE A 1002 20.21 -33.75 -23.06
N LEU A 1003 21.12 -34.73 -23.15
CA LEU A 1003 20.84 -36.13 -22.86
C LEU A 1003 20.26 -36.33 -21.45
N LYS A 1004 20.84 -35.69 -20.44
CA LYS A 1004 20.38 -35.73 -19.05
C LYS A 1004 18.99 -35.11 -18.84
N ALA A 1005 18.57 -34.17 -19.70
CA ALA A 1005 17.22 -33.62 -19.69
C ALA A 1005 16.21 -34.54 -20.41
N ILE A 1006 16.59 -35.14 -21.54
CA ILE A 1006 15.77 -36.12 -22.28
C ILE A 1006 15.51 -37.37 -21.40
N LEU A 1007 16.57 -38.02 -20.91
CA LEU A 1007 16.46 -39.21 -20.06
C LEU A 1007 15.82 -38.88 -18.70
N GLY A 1008 16.07 -37.67 -18.18
CA GLY A 1008 15.38 -37.15 -16.98
C GLY A 1008 13.88 -36.89 -17.20
N ALA A 1009 13.45 -36.61 -18.43
CA ALA A 1009 12.05 -36.42 -18.77
C ALA A 1009 11.30 -37.75 -18.94
N THR A 1010 11.97 -38.78 -19.47
CA THR A 1010 11.38 -40.13 -19.66
C THR A 1010 11.33 -40.98 -18.39
N GLY A 1011 12.10 -40.62 -17.37
CA GLY A 1011 12.20 -41.37 -16.11
C GLY A 1011 13.31 -42.42 -16.11
N ALA A 1012 14.06 -42.54 -17.21
CA ALA A 1012 15.21 -43.41 -17.36
C ALA A 1012 16.34 -43.09 -16.36
N PRO A 1013 17.29 -44.02 -16.14
CA PRO A 1013 18.55 -43.72 -15.47
C PRO A 1013 19.23 -42.50 -16.11
N LYS A 1014 19.67 -41.55 -15.28
CA LYS A 1014 20.46 -40.41 -15.76
C LYS A 1014 21.86 -40.91 -16.14
N PRO A 1015 22.45 -40.43 -17.24
CA PRO A 1015 23.81 -40.83 -17.59
C PRO A 1015 24.78 -40.39 -16.48
N THR A 1016 25.67 -41.29 -16.08
CA THR A 1016 26.76 -40.95 -15.17
C THR A 1016 27.78 -40.09 -15.90
N THR A 1017 28.69 -39.46 -15.16
CA THR A 1017 29.86 -38.78 -15.76
C THR A 1017 30.87 -39.76 -16.36
N GLU A 1018 30.75 -41.05 -16.07
CA GLU A 1018 31.58 -42.13 -16.61
C GLU A 1018 30.95 -42.77 -17.86
N SER A 1019 29.61 -42.84 -17.96
CA SER A 1019 28.92 -43.38 -19.13
C SER A 1019 28.94 -42.46 -20.36
N LEU A 1020 29.59 -41.29 -20.25
CA LEU A 1020 29.80 -40.31 -21.32
C LEU A 1020 31.24 -39.75 -21.18
N PHE A 1021 32.23 -40.64 -21.32
CA PHE A 1021 33.65 -40.31 -21.19
C PHE A 1021 34.08 -39.25 -22.21
N PHE A 1022 34.89 -38.29 -21.77
CA PHE A 1022 35.37 -37.15 -22.57
C PHE A 1022 35.95 -37.58 -23.92
N GLY A 1023 35.50 -36.94 -25.01
CA GLY A 1023 35.93 -37.26 -26.39
C GLY A 1023 35.29 -38.51 -27.01
N LYS A 1024 34.49 -39.28 -26.26
CA LYS A 1024 33.69 -40.43 -26.75
C LYS A 1024 32.30 -40.45 -26.10
N ALA A 1025 31.47 -39.46 -26.43
CA ALA A 1025 30.06 -39.38 -25.99
C ALA A 1025 29.14 -40.40 -26.70
N THR A 1026 29.56 -41.67 -26.75
CA THR A 1026 28.87 -42.78 -27.42
C THR A 1026 27.82 -43.40 -26.50
N LEU A 1027 26.54 -43.07 -26.72
CA LEU A 1027 25.40 -43.76 -26.16
C LEU A 1027 24.64 -44.49 -27.27
N ASN A 1028 24.20 -45.72 -27.03
CA ASN A 1028 23.19 -46.39 -27.85
C ASN A 1028 22.38 -47.30 -26.92
N ALA A 1029 21.17 -46.88 -26.56
CA ALA A 1029 20.35 -47.58 -25.59
C ALA A 1029 18.85 -47.33 -25.79
N GLN A 1030 18.05 -48.36 -25.51
CA GLN A 1030 16.59 -48.30 -25.52
C GLN A 1030 16.03 -47.98 -24.13
N TYR A 1031 15.01 -47.13 -24.08
CA TYR A 1031 14.35 -46.70 -22.84
C TYR A 1031 12.84 -46.57 -23.07
N THR A 1032 12.01 -47.10 -22.17
CA THR A 1032 10.57 -46.83 -22.20
C THR A 1032 10.27 -45.49 -21.49
N ASN A 1033 9.54 -44.59 -22.16
CA ASN A 1033 9.17 -43.29 -21.58
C ASN A 1033 7.96 -43.42 -20.66
N ILE A 1034 8.22 -43.42 -19.34
CA ILE A 1034 7.21 -43.66 -18.30
C ILE A 1034 6.06 -42.63 -18.35
N LYS A 1035 6.29 -41.39 -18.81
CA LYS A 1035 5.25 -40.35 -18.89
C LYS A 1035 4.31 -40.49 -20.09
N ASN A 1036 4.82 -41.01 -21.21
CA ASN A 1036 4.14 -41.01 -22.50
C ASN A 1036 3.90 -42.44 -23.06
N GLN A 1037 4.34 -43.49 -22.34
CA GLN A 1037 4.26 -44.91 -22.71
C GLN A 1037 4.88 -45.30 -24.06
N ARG A 1038 5.71 -44.44 -24.64
CA ARG A 1038 6.42 -44.68 -25.91
C ARG A 1038 7.83 -45.18 -25.66
N ASN A 1039 8.25 -46.22 -26.36
CA ASN A 1039 9.65 -46.64 -26.39
C ASN A 1039 10.50 -45.58 -27.12
N MET A 1040 11.75 -45.47 -26.69
CA MET A 1040 12.69 -44.44 -27.11
C MET A 1040 14.11 -45.01 -27.22
N THR A 1041 14.63 -45.16 -28.43
CA THR A 1041 16.06 -45.43 -28.63
C THR A 1041 16.81 -44.12 -28.67
N VAL A 1042 17.81 -43.95 -27.81
CA VAL A 1042 18.71 -42.78 -27.82
C VAL A 1042 20.08 -43.23 -28.29
N ILE A 1043 20.49 -42.70 -29.44
CA ILE A 1043 21.83 -42.81 -29.99
C ILE A 1043 22.51 -41.45 -29.83
N ALA A 1044 23.72 -41.40 -29.30
CA ALA A 1044 24.54 -40.20 -29.27
C ALA A 1044 25.96 -40.55 -29.73
N GLY A 1045 26.62 -39.64 -30.45
CA GLY A 1045 28.02 -39.75 -30.79
C GLY A 1045 28.43 -40.98 -31.63
N HIS A 1046 27.50 -41.65 -32.30
CA HIS A 1046 27.75 -42.80 -33.19
C HIS A 1046 27.48 -42.43 -34.66
N PRO A 1047 28.28 -42.94 -35.63
CA PRO A 1047 27.90 -42.96 -37.04
C PRO A 1047 26.64 -43.81 -37.23
N ILE A 1048 25.71 -43.35 -38.07
CA ILE A 1048 24.56 -44.13 -38.53
C ILE A 1048 24.93 -44.78 -39.86
N ILE A 1049 24.70 -46.09 -39.99
CA ILE A 1049 24.98 -46.83 -41.23
C ILE A 1049 23.75 -46.73 -42.13
N THR A 1050 23.90 -46.12 -43.30
CA THR A 1050 22.87 -45.88 -44.31
C THR A 1050 23.23 -46.57 -45.63
N GLU A 1051 22.26 -46.80 -46.50
CA GLU A 1051 22.50 -47.41 -47.84
C GLU A 1051 23.47 -46.57 -48.68
N TYR A 1052 23.32 -45.25 -48.63
CA TYR A 1052 24.30 -44.31 -49.19
C TYR A 1052 25.48 -44.11 -48.24
N ASN A 1053 26.70 -44.06 -48.79
CA ASN A 1053 27.90 -43.68 -48.05
C ASN A 1053 27.90 -42.16 -47.78
N LEU A 1054 27.40 -41.75 -46.60
CA LEU A 1054 27.29 -40.35 -46.20
C LEU A 1054 28.53 -39.90 -45.40
N HIS A 1055 29.23 -38.88 -45.89
CA HIS A 1055 30.32 -38.19 -45.19
C HIS A 1055 29.86 -37.55 -43.85
N HIS A 1056 28.60 -37.13 -43.74
CA HIS A 1056 28.03 -36.57 -42.49
C HIS A 1056 26.99 -37.52 -41.87
N ASN A 1057 27.40 -38.76 -41.60
CA ASN A 1057 26.55 -39.80 -41.02
C ASN A 1057 26.48 -39.81 -39.48
N LYS A 1058 27.28 -38.97 -38.80
CA LYS A 1058 27.42 -38.96 -37.34
C LYS A 1058 26.71 -37.73 -36.73
N PRO A 1059 25.50 -37.87 -36.18
CA PRO A 1059 24.84 -36.81 -35.44
C PRO A 1059 25.32 -36.74 -33.98
N ASP A 1060 25.16 -35.58 -33.35
CA ASP A 1060 25.45 -35.38 -31.93
C ASP A 1060 24.49 -36.22 -31.07
N ILE A 1061 23.17 -36.14 -31.32
CA ILE A 1061 22.13 -37.00 -30.72
C ILE A 1061 21.07 -37.35 -31.77
N LEU A 1062 20.64 -38.62 -31.81
CA LEU A 1062 19.47 -39.12 -32.54
C LEU A 1062 18.55 -39.83 -31.55
N VAL A 1063 17.25 -39.52 -31.61
CA VAL A 1063 16.22 -40.11 -30.76
C VAL A 1063 15.10 -40.69 -31.63
N LYS A 1064 15.01 -42.02 -31.72
CA LYS A 1064 13.86 -42.72 -32.31
C LYS A 1064 12.81 -42.90 -31.22
N LEU A 1065 11.63 -42.32 -31.40
CA LEU A 1065 10.43 -42.67 -30.63
C LEU A 1065 9.61 -43.68 -31.41
N GLU A 1066 8.91 -44.57 -30.70
CA GLU A 1066 8.03 -45.59 -31.28
C GLU A 1066 6.56 -45.31 -30.93
N ASN A 1067 5.63 -45.93 -31.67
CA ASN A 1067 4.18 -45.85 -31.48
C ASN A 1067 3.60 -44.41 -31.35
N PRO A 1068 3.47 -43.65 -32.45
CA PRO A 1068 3.95 -43.94 -33.81
C PRO A 1068 5.47 -43.80 -33.92
N THR A 1069 6.08 -44.34 -34.98
CA THR A 1069 7.52 -44.12 -35.21
C THR A 1069 7.78 -42.68 -35.64
N GLU A 1070 8.72 -42.00 -34.99
CA GLU A 1070 9.28 -40.70 -35.42
C GLU A 1070 10.75 -40.63 -34.99
N VAL A 1071 11.60 -39.91 -35.74
CA VAL A 1071 13.01 -39.70 -35.37
C VAL A 1071 13.31 -38.22 -35.22
N ILE A 1072 13.99 -37.87 -34.12
CA ILE A 1072 14.43 -36.52 -33.83
C ILE A 1072 15.96 -36.52 -33.79
N ILE A 1073 16.58 -35.83 -34.75
CA ILE A 1073 18.03 -35.61 -34.81
C ILE A 1073 18.30 -34.24 -34.19
N LEU A 1074 19.19 -34.17 -33.20
CA LEU A 1074 19.57 -32.94 -32.51
C LEU A 1074 21.05 -32.66 -32.75
N GLU A 1075 21.34 -31.50 -33.34
CA GLU A 1075 22.69 -31.03 -33.64
C GLU A 1075 23.06 -29.85 -32.76
N ILE A 1076 24.25 -29.87 -32.16
CA ILE A 1076 24.69 -28.91 -31.14
C ILE A 1076 25.92 -28.16 -31.64
N ALA A 1077 25.98 -26.85 -31.38
CA ALA A 1077 27.14 -26.03 -31.72
C ALA A 1077 27.38 -24.94 -30.68
N ILE A 1078 28.64 -24.52 -30.54
CA ILE A 1078 29.05 -23.39 -29.70
C ILE A 1078 29.83 -22.43 -30.57
N SER A 1079 29.27 -21.26 -30.83
CA SER A 1079 29.74 -20.33 -31.87
C SER A 1079 29.93 -18.92 -31.33
N HIS A 1080 30.64 -18.07 -32.06
CA HIS A 1080 30.62 -16.63 -31.80
C HIS A 1080 29.29 -16.03 -32.30
N ILE A 1081 28.88 -14.90 -31.72
CA ILE A 1081 27.70 -14.15 -32.21
C ILE A 1081 27.82 -13.72 -33.69
N GLN A 1082 29.04 -13.58 -34.20
CA GLN A 1082 29.28 -13.34 -35.62
C GLN A 1082 28.81 -14.54 -36.46
N ASN A 1083 29.27 -15.74 -36.11
CA ASN A 1083 29.14 -16.95 -36.93
C ASN A 1083 27.95 -17.84 -36.50
N TYR A 1084 27.02 -17.31 -35.70
CA TYR A 1084 25.95 -18.10 -35.07
C TYR A 1084 25.00 -18.71 -36.11
N ARG A 1085 24.49 -17.87 -37.03
CA ARG A 1085 23.58 -18.30 -38.10
C ARG A 1085 24.29 -19.15 -39.15
N ASP A 1086 25.58 -18.89 -39.37
CA ASP A 1086 26.39 -19.63 -40.33
C ASP A 1086 26.63 -21.07 -39.83
N GLN A 1087 26.72 -21.28 -38.51
CA GLN A 1087 26.70 -22.61 -37.89
C GLN A 1087 25.32 -23.28 -37.92
N GLU A 1088 24.21 -22.54 -37.79
CA GLU A 1088 22.87 -23.09 -38.04
C GLU A 1088 22.73 -23.58 -39.49
N MET A 1089 23.20 -22.79 -40.45
CA MET A 1089 23.19 -23.12 -41.87
C MET A 1089 24.11 -24.32 -42.18
N LEU A 1090 25.35 -24.33 -41.69
CA LEU A 1090 26.29 -25.44 -41.85
C LEU A 1090 25.70 -26.77 -41.36
N LYS A 1091 25.13 -26.78 -40.15
CA LYS A 1091 24.49 -27.98 -39.56
C LYS A 1091 23.22 -28.36 -40.35
N HIS A 1092 22.43 -27.40 -40.83
CA HIS A 1092 21.28 -27.69 -41.70
C HIS A 1092 21.71 -28.35 -43.03
N THR A 1093 22.66 -27.76 -43.74
CA THR A 1093 23.15 -28.27 -45.02
C THR A 1093 23.72 -29.68 -44.88
N ARG A 1094 24.60 -29.91 -43.88
CA ARG A 1094 25.27 -31.20 -43.62
C ARG A 1094 24.31 -32.38 -43.42
N TYR A 1095 23.17 -32.18 -42.78
CA TYR A 1095 22.30 -33.30 -42.36
C TYR A 1095 20.93 -33.33 -43.06
N ALA A 1096 20.47 -32.21 -43.67
CA ALA A 1096 19.16 -32.11 -44.31
C ALA A 1096 19.17 -31.68 -45.80
N VAL A 1097 20.33 -31.37 -46.38
CA VAL A 1097 20.46 -30.97 -47.80
C VAL A 1097 21.43 -31.87 -48.56
N ASN A 1098 22.62 -32.11 -48.01
CA ASN A 1098 23.64 -32.94 -48.62
C ASN A 1098 24.57 -33.48 -47.52
N SER A 1099 24.50 -34.80 -47.29
CA SER A 1099 25.39 -35.50 -46.36
C SER A 1099 26.47 -36.31 -47.07
N VAL A 1100 26.53 -36.28 -48.41
CA VAL A 1100 27.49 -37.04 -49.23
C VAL A 1100 28.81 -36.26 -49.39
N ASP A 1101 28.73 -34.98 -49.71
CA ASP A 1101 29.92 -34.15 -49.98
C ASP A 1101 30.53 -33.59 -48.68
N ASN A 1102 31.82 -33.26 -48.68
CA ASN A 1102 32.45 -32.63 -47.51
C ASN A 1102 32.02 -31.15 -47.39
N ILE A 1103 31.08 -30.85 -46.48
CA ILE A 1103 30.52 -29.52 -46.29
C ILE A 1103 31.37 -28.71 -45.30
N THR A 1104 32.00 -27.64 -45.77
CA THR A 1104 32.76 -26.64 -45.01
C THR A 1104 31.95 -25.35 -44.85
N ASN A 1105 32.48 -24.34 -44.15
CA ASN A 1105 31.85 -23.01 -44.11
C ASN A 1105 31.80 -22.32 -45.49
N GLU A 1106 32.62 -22.76 -46.45
CA GLU A 1106 32.83 -22.09 -47.74
C GLU A 1106 31.85 -22.59 -48.83
N ASN A 1107 31.41 -23.86 -48.74
CA ASN A 1107 30.49 -24.46 -49.71
C ASN A 1107 29.07 -24.71 -49.15
N ALA A 1108 28.81 -24.48 -47.86
CA ALA A 1108 27.51 -24.74 -47.23
C ALA A 1108 26.30 -23.97 -47.83
N THR A 1109 26.58 -22.88 -48.56
CA THR A 1109 25.60 -22.03 -49.28
C THR A 1109 25.42 -22.39 -50.76
N SER A 1110 26.40 -23.08 -51.37
CA SER A 1110 26.50 -23.31 -52.82
C SER A 1110 26.41 -24.78 -53.23
N ILE A 1111 26.47 -25.71 -52.26
CA ILE A 1111 26.33 -27.14 -52.53
C ILE A 1111 24.93 -27.48 -53.05
N SER A 1112 24.85 -28.37 -54.04
CA SER A 1112 23.58 -28.92 -54.53
C SER A 1112 23.01 -29.96 -53.56
N ARG A 1113 21.69 -30.20 -53.65
CA ARG A 1113 20.98 -31.19 -52.82
C ARG A 1113 21.33 -32.61 -53.28
N LYS A 1114 21.61 -33.51 -52.32
CA LYS A 1114 21.88 -34.95 -52.53
C LYS A 1114 21.19 -35.79 -51.44
N ALA A 1115 21.51 -37.08 -51.37
CA ALA A 1115 21.19 -37.92 -50.21
C ALA A 1115 21.65 -37.25 -48.90
N ASN A 1116 20.85 -37.38 -47.85
CA ASN A 1116 21.07 -36.64 -46.60
C ASN A 1116 20.54 -37.43 -45.39
N LEU A 1117 21.23 -37.32 -44.25
CA LEU A 1117 20.99 -38.17 -43.09
C LEU A 1117 19.53 -38.12 -42.59
N VAL A 1118 18.88 -36.96 -42.64
CA VAL A 1118 17.46 -36.83 -42.26
C VAL A 1118 16.57 -37.67 -43.18
N THR A 1119 16.76 -37.61 -44.50
CA THR A 1119 15.99 -38.44 -45.44
C THR A 1119 16.29 -39.92 -45.26
N GLU A 1120 17.57 -40.32 -45.19
CA GLU A 1120 17.93 -41.75 -45.11
C GLU A 1120 17.47 -42.41 -43.81
N VAL A 1121 17.53 -41.70 -42.68
CA VAL A 1121 17.02 -42.20 -41.38
C VAL A 1121 15.49 -42.26 -41.36
N GLY A 1122 14.80 -41.35 -42.06
CA GLY A 1122 13.36 -41.43 -42.28
C GLY A 1122 12.98 -42.68 -43.07
N ASN A 1123 13.69 -42.93 -44.19
CA ASN A 1123 13.51 -44.11 -45.04
C ASN A 1123 13.74 -45.41 -44.28
N MET A 1124 14.90 -45.54 -43.62
CA MET A 1124 15.33 -46.72 -42.83
C MET A 1124 14.32 -47.14 -41.74
N HIS A 1125 13.50 -46.21 -41.25
CA HIS A 1125 12.53 -46.45 -40.19
C HIS A 1125 11.07 -46.22 -40.65
N ALA A 1126 10.84 -46.07 -41.96
CA ALA A 1126 9.54 -45.81 -42.59
C ALA A 1126 8.73 -44.70 -41.88
N CYS A 1127 9.39 -43.58 -41.53
CA CYS A 1127 8.83 -42.58 -40.62
C CYS A 1127 9.28 -41.14 -40.91
N SER A 1128 8.69 -40.17 -40.21
CA SER A 1128 9.15 -38.79 -40.23
C SER A 1128 10.41 -38.61 -39.37
N ALA A 1129 11.49 -38.17 -40.00
CA ALA A 1129 12.71 -37.74 -39.34
C ALA A 1129 12.83 -36.20 -39.38
N GLU A 1130 13.23 -35.59 -38.26
CA GLU A 1130 13.37 -34.13 -38.15
C GLU A 1130 14.65 -33.69 -37.46
N LEU A 1131 15.41 -32.81 -38.13
CA LEU A 1131 16.55 -32.09 -37.56
C LEU A 1131 16.11 -30.89 -36.70
N GLY A 1132 16.64 -30.79 -35.49
CA GLY A 1132 16.61 -29.61 -34.61
C GLY A 1132 18.03 -29.17 -34.27
N ILE A 1133 18.33 -27.87 -34.40
CA ILE A 1133 19.70 -27.35 -34.22
C ILE A 1133 19.72 -26.44 -32.99
N PHE A 1134 20.70 -26.67 -32.11
CA PHE A 1134 20.87 -25.97 -30.84
C PHE A 1134 22.25 -25.30 -30.76
N VAL A 1135 22.30 -24.04 -31.20
CA VAL A 1135 23.50 -23.21 -31.08
C VAL A 1135 23.49 -22.44 -29.77
N VAL A 1136 24.66 -22.32 -29.13
CA VAL A 1136 24.90 -21.47 -27.96
C VAL A 1136 26.06 -20.53 -28.25
N GLY A 1137 25.96 -19.29 -27.81
CA GLY A 1137 27.04 -18.30 -27.90
C GLY A 1137 28.19 -18.63 -26.94
N CYS A 1138 29.43 -18.39 -27.36
CA CYS A 1138 30.63 -18.70 -26.56
C CYS A 1138 30.65 -18.02 -25.18
N TYR A 1139 30.00 -16.88 -24.99
CA TYR A 1139 29.92 -16.16 -23.73
C TYR A 1139 28.60 -16.42 -22.97
N GLY A 1140 27.82 -17.41 -23.40
CA GLY A 1140 26.55 -17.84 -22.80
C GLY A 1140 25.30 -17.29 -23.48
N GLU A 1141 25.41 -16.72 -24.67
CA GLU A 1141 24.29 -16.13 -25.40
C GLU A 1141 23.34 -17.18 -26.01
N ILE A 1142 22.06 -16.84 -26.14
CA ILE A 1142 21.05 -17.63 -26.84
C ILE A 1142 20.28 -16.68 -27.77
N ILE A 1143 20.27 -16.97 -29.07
CA ILE A 1143 19.50 -16.22 -30.07
C ILE A 1143 18.24 -17.02 -30.45
N THR A 1144 17.09 -16.35 -30.38
CA THR A 1144 15.78 -16.91 -30.70
C THR A 1144 15.57 -16.94 -32.22
N THR A 1145 16.16 -17.94 -32.87
CA THR A 1145 16.08 -18.21 -34.32
C THR A 1145 14.94 -19.18 -34.63
N GLU A 1146 14.66 -19.42 -35.92
CA GLU A 1146 13.71 -20.47 -36.31
C GLU A 1146 14.24 -21.87 -35.96
N ALA A 1147 15.53 -22.13 -36.20
CA ALA A 1147 16.18 -23.38 -35.85
C ALA A 1147 16.15 -23.67 -34.33
N HIS A 1148 16.42 -22.67 -33.50
CA HIS A 1148 16.27 -22.77 -32.04
C HIS A 1148 14.81 -23.08 -31.65
N ASN A 1149 13.84 -22.36 -32.23
CA ASN A 1149 12.42 -22.63 -31.96
C ASN A 1149 11.98 -24.04 -32.41
N LYS A 1150 12.50 -24.55 -33.53
CA LYS A 1150 12.28 -25.94 -33.97
C LYS A 1150 12.88 -26.94 -33.00
N CYS A 1151 14.12 -26.73 -32.56
CA CYS A 1151 14.77 -27.57 -31.54
C CYS A 1151 13.97 -27.60 -30.23
N ILE A 1152 13.47 -26.46 -29.74
CA ILE A 1152 12.65 -26.39 -28.53
C ILE A 1152 11.28 -27.07 -28.71
N LYS A 1153 10.68 -27.06 -29.91
CA LYS A 1153 9.48 -27.86 -30.22
C LYS A 1153 9.77 -29.37 -30.22
N LEU A 1154 10.90 -29.79 -30.79
CA LEU A 1154 11.32 -31.19 -30.85
C LEU A 1154 11.63 -31.75 -29.46
N LEU A 1155 12.35 -31.01 -28.61
CA LEU A 1155 12.58 -31.37 -27.21
C LEU A 1155 11.29 -31.56 -26.41
N LYS A 1156 10.21 -30.83 -26.72
CA LYS A 1156 8.90 -31.02 -26.09
C LYS A 1156 8.21 -32.33 -26.51
N ARG A 1157 8.40 -32.81 -27.76
CA ARG A 1157 7.93 -34.14 -28.20
C ARG A 1157 8.59 -35.27 -27.42
N LEU A 1158 9.85 -35.08 -27.00
CA LEU A 1158 10.57 -35.99 -26.10
C LEU A 1158 10.07 -35.95 -24.62
N GLY A 1159 9.04 -35.17 -24.31
CA GLY A 1159 8.40 -35.14 -22.98
C GLY A 1159 8.95 -34.10 -22.00
N LEU A 1160 9.79 -33.17 -22.46
CA LEU A 1160 10.19 -32.00 -21.67
C LEU A 1160 9.05 -30.97 -21.62
N SER A 1161 8.76 -30.42 -20.43
CA SER A 1161 7.86 -29.28 -20.28
C SER A 1161 8.52 -27.96 -20.71
N ASP A 1162 7.74 -26.87 -20.81
CA ASP A 1162 8.28 -25.51 -20.96
C ASP A 1162 9.30 -25.14 -19.88
N LEU A 1163 9.10 -25.63 -18.65
CA LEU A 1163 10.01 -25.39 -17.52
C LEU A 1163 11.30 -26.20 -17.66
N ASP A 1164 11.22 -27.45 -18.14
CA ASP A 1164 12.38 -28.30 -18.39
C ASP A 1164 13.23 -27.73 -19.53
N CYS A 1165 12.61 -27.34 -20.66
CA CYS A 1165 13.30 -26.70 -21.78
C CYS A 1165 13.98 -25.39 -21.36
N LYS A 1166 13.30 -24.54 -20.58
CA LYS A 1166 13.91 -23.31 -20.03
C LYS A 1166 15.07 -23.62 -19.08
N GLY A 1167 14.91 -24.61 -18.20
CA GLY A 1167 15.96 -25.07 -17.29
C GLY A 1167 17.17 -25.67 -18.01
N LEU A 1168 16.95 -26.32 -19.15
CA LEU A 1168 17.99 -26.84 -20.04
C LEU A 1168 18.74 -25.71 -20.75
N VAL A 1169 18.03 -24.77 -21.38
CA VAL A 1169 18.63 -23.60 -22.04
C VAL A 1169 19.53 -22.82 -21.05
N ASN A 1170 19.06 -22.60 -19.83
CA ASN A 1170 19.86 -21.96 -18.77
C ASN A 1170 21.13 -22.75 -18.44
N LYS A 1171 21.08 -24.09 -18.37
CA LYS A 1171 22.25 -24.95 -18.09
C LYS A 1171 23.25 -24.96 -19.23
N CYS A 1172 22.81 -25.12 -20.47
CA CYS A 1172 23.70 -25.12 -21.65
C CYS A 1172 24.39 -23.76 -21.81
N SER A 1173 23.64 -22.66 -21.66
CA SER A 1173 24.16 -21.28 -21.63
C SER A 1173 25.22 -21.09 -20.54
N TYR A 1174 24.93 -21.49 -19.29
CA TYR A 1174 25.89 -21.43 -18.18
C TYR A 1174 27.13 -22.30 -18.42
N SER A 1175 26.95 -23.53 -18.93
CA SER A 1175 28.03 -24.48 -19.22
C SER A 1175 28.98 -23.95 -20.30
N ALA A 1176 28.45 -23.34 -21.37
CA ALA A 1176 29.26 -22.70 -22.40
C ALA A 1176 30.07 -21.52 -21.82
N ALA A 1177 29.42 -20.64 -21.06
CA ALA A 1177 30.05 -19.49 -20.42
C ALA A 1177 31.20 -19.88 -19.46
N VAL A 1178 30.95 -20.81 -18.53
CA VAL A 1178 31.97 -21.27 -17.56
C VAL A 1178 33.15 -21.95 -18.28
N SER A 1179 32.86 -22.78 -19.29
CA SER A 1179 33.91 -23.43 -20.08
C SER A 1179 34.79 -22.41 -20.82
N THR A 1180 34.19 -21.44 -21.50
CA THR A 1180 34.92 -20.37 -22.20
C THR A 1180 35.75 -19.53 -21.24
N SER A 1181 35.23 -19.19 -20.06
CA SER A 1181 36.00 -18.47 -19.03
C SER A 1181 37.22 -19.27 -18.55
N THR A 1182 37.10 -20.60 -18.50
CA THR A 1182 38.20 -21.50 -18.09
C THR A 1182 39.27 -21.61 -19.17
N ILE A 1183 38.88 -21.67 -20.45
CA ILE A 1183 39.81 -21.63 -21.59
C ILE A 1183 40.57 -20.30 -21.60
N LEU A 1184 39.88 -19.17 -21.40
CA LEU A 1184 40.49 -17.84 -21.33
C LEU A 1184 41.48 -17.72 -20.17
N MET A 1185 41.14 -18.18 -18.95
CA MET A 1185 42.07 -18.17 -17.81
C MET A 1185 43.35 -18.97 -18.07
N ARG A 1186 43.24 -20.16 -18.69
CA ARG A 1186 44.40 -20.97 -19.08
C ARG A 1186 45.31 -20.29 -20.12
N ARG A 1187 44.86 -19.21 -20.77
CA ARG A 1187 45.66 -18.35 -21.67
C ARG A 1187 46.11 -17.03 -21.05
N LEU A 1188 45.71 -16.73 -19.81
CA LEU A 1188 46.16 -15.57 -19.03
C LEU A 1188 47.12 -15.98 -17.90
N GLN A 1189 47.15 -17.26 -17.54
CA GLN A 1189 48.12 -17.88 -16.63
C GLN A 1189 49.33 -18.49 -17.36
N LYS A 1190 49.31 -18.50 -18.69
CA LYS A 1190 50.41 -18.79 -19.61
C LYS A 1190 50.62 -17.57 -20.50
#